data_AF-A0A6B3LA26-F1
#
_entry.id   AF-A0A6B3LA26-F1
#
_cell.length_a   1.000
_cell.length_b   1.000
_cell.length_c   1.000
_cell.angle_alpha   90.00
_cell.angle_beta   90.00
_cell.angle_gamma   90.00
#
_symmetry.space_group_name_H-M   'P 1'
#
loop_
_entity.id
_entity.type
_entity.pdbx_description
1 polymer ?
#
loop_
_entity_poly.entity_id
_entity_poly.type
_entity_poly.pdbx_seq_one_letter_code
_entity_poly.pdbx_strand_id
1 'polypeptide(L)'
;MNELKPTDWPRIVRPGARVFIGSGAGVPRKLIDGMLAAGDRLRDVELVHIHTLGATPWIEKKYAAQFRTNTFFMTPEVGQAVIEGRADYTPCSLSEVPKLFKSTILPVDVALVTVSPPDENGNMTLGVSVDVVRAAVDSARIVVAQINRHMPRTNGGATIHAADVQYFLEGHMPLPVLERPENDAVRSRIGGYLAELVEDGSTLQVGIGHTPQTVIASLAGHQRLGIHTGMLSDALIDLIKCGAVDNSRKHFQAGTTIASHAIGSRAVYDFVNENPEVSFHSSGWVNDPSVIALNHKMVAVNGARLIDITGQVVRDSAGHQYYGGIGAQIDFLRGATASPGGRPVYVLPSTNSDQTESRIVAGLTEGTSVATGRTDVQYIVTEYGVAALRGLSIRDRALEMIQIAHPKFREELLRGAHARGWIPKFVSLAPTSVKPDDMTSGVEFQRLVLGKDGARNFFLRPLHPSDIRRLQQFFYSHSEETVRWRYGYLRENMPADSAYELVGVDQTRDLALGIFEEAHAGGAPELRSVGRFYQDDDGKSAEIAFVVHDERRRMGMASILLEQLADIASARGIERFWAEVMTGNRPMRQLFEKYGATSKRSQDTDGFVCTMEVAKILELAKLFQSERGEKLNGDAAPSYRVGWFWSESCLKHDTGPGQVETPERYQVLGDRLRGLAETLDAVPLRGREATRAELLRCHAAHYLDIVHIDVENLADQLRTGDTPICPESERVAKLAVGAGLEAVDRVMTNEINRAFVAVRPPGHHATPDRGMGFCVYNNIALMARHAQEVHGVKRVLIVDWDVHHGNGTQDIFSADPSVFCFSSHQQGIFPFSGGAEETGAGPGRGTVMNFPLPEGSGRDEILPLITGPLTDAMESFQPDLVLISAGFDARIDDPVGDFTLSDEDFADLTRAVSAISERWAGGRMISVLEGGYNPEGLASAAAAHFEALFEG
;
A
#
# COMPACT_ATOMS: atom_id res chain seq x y z
N MET A 1 22.87 38.94 -22.59
CA MET A 1 24.13 38.40 -22.04
C MET A 1 25.35 38.94 -22.77
N ASN A 2 26.45 39.24 -22.06
CA ASN A 2 27.73 39.65 -22.63
C ASN A 2 28.70 38.46 -22.71
N GLU A 3 29.51 38.37 -23.77
CA GLU A 3 30.57 37.35 -23.84
C GLU A 3 31.64 37.64 -22.76
N LEU A 4 31.97 36.61 -21.97
CA LEU A 4 32.87 36.71 -20.83
C LEU A 4 34.33 36.79 -21.29
N LYS A 5 35.03 37.87 -20.90
CA LYS A 5 36.46 38.04 -21.17
C LYS A 5 37.27 37.79 -19.89
N PRO A 6 38.54 37.32 -19.99
CA PRO A 6 39.41 37.13 -18.82
C PRO A 6 39.60 38.40 -17.96
N THR A 7 39.45 39.58 -18.54
CA THR A 7 39.53 40.88 -17.85
C THR A 7 38.29 41.21 -17.01
N ASP A 8 37.17 40.52 -17.21
CA ASP A 8 35.91 40.83 -16.53
C ASP A 8 35.84 40.26 -15.10
N TRP A 9 36.63 39.22 -14.79
CA TRP A 9 36.60 38.52 -13.50
C TRP A 9 36.70 39.45 -12.27
N PRO A 10 37.64 40.40 -12.18
CA PRO A 10 37.72 41.31 -11.02
C PRO A 10 36.53 42.28 -10.91
N ARG A 11 35.79 42.51 -12.02
CA ARG A 11 34.57 43.34 -12.02
C ARG A 11 33.34 42.54 -11.59
N ILE A 12 33.29 41.28 -11.99
CA ILE A 12 32.21 40.34 -11.68
C ILE A 12 32.32 39.89 -10.22
N VAL A 13 33.48 39.36 -9.84
CA VAL A 13 33.77 38.85 -8.50
C VAL A 13 34.55 39.93 -7.74
N ARG A 14 33.82 40.71 -6.94
CA ARG A 14 34.42 41.76 -6.10
C ARG A 14 35.16 41.13 -4.92
N PRO A 15 36.11 41.84 -4.28
CA PRO A 15 36.72 41.37 -3.04
C PRO A 15 35.65 41.05 -1.98
N GLY A 16 35.76 39.90 -1.32
CA GLY A 16 34.77 39.45 -0.33
C GLY A 16 33.48 38.86 -0.90
N ALA A 17 33.34 38.73 -2.23
CA ALA A 17 32.11 38.24 -2.85
C ALA A 17 31.85 36.76 -2.53
N ARG A 18 30.57 36.41 -2.42
CA ARG A 18 30.10 35.03 -2.34
C ARG A 18 29.71 34.51 -3.72
N VAL A 19 30.44 33.51 -4.20
CA VAL A 19 30.24 32.90 -5.51
C VAL A 19 29.66 31.50 -5.32
N PHE A 20 28.45 31.29 -5.83
CA PHE A 20 27.86 29.96 -5.91
C PHE A 20 28.40 29.22 -7.14
N ILE A 21 28.79 27.96 -6.96
CA ILE A 21 29.20 27.06 -8.03
C ILE A 21 28.11 26.02 -8.26
N GLY A 22 27.69 25.86 -9.52
CA GLY A 22 26.72 24.84 -9.94
C GLY A 22 27.03 23.44 -9.42
N SER A 23 25.98 22.65 -9.20
CA SER A 23 26.03 21.35 -8.52
C SER A 23 26.20 20.17 -9.48
N GLY A 24 26.39 18.98 -8.89
CA GLY A 24 26.27 17.69 -9.57
C GLY A 24 27.09 17.58 -10.84
N ALA A 25 26.46 17.12 -11.91
CA ALA A 25 27.07 17.07 -13.24
C ALA A 25 27.05 18.42 -13.97
N GLY A 26 26.33 19.41 -13.45
CA GLY A 26 26.23 20.77 -13.99
C GLY A 26 27.33 21.75 -13.54
N VAL A 27 28.37 21.29 -12.85
CA VAL A 27 29.52 22.12 -12.43
C VAL A 27 30.16 22.82 -13.65
N PRO A 28 30.23 24.16 -13.69
CA PRO A 28 30.69 24.93 -14.85
C PRO A 28 32.21 25.02 -14.94
N ARG A 29 32.86 23.92 -15.32
CA ARG A 29 34.32 23.79 -15.26
C ARG A 29 35.09 24.84 -16.05
N LYS A 30 34.60 25.29 -17.22
CA LYS A 30 35.29 26.32 -18.01
C LYS A 30 35.21 27.70 -17.35
N LEU A 31 34.12 28.01 -16.67
CA LEU A 31 34.03 29.22 -15.86
C LEU A 31 34.98 29.15 -14.66
N ILE A 32 35.06 28.00 -14.02
CA ILE A 32 35.98 27.76 -12.90
C ILE A 32 37.43 27.91 -13.35
N ASP A 33 37.83 27.31 -14.47
CA ASP A 33 39.17 27.45 -15.06
C ASP A 33 39.51 28.94 -15.27
N GLY A 34 38.57 29.70 -15.85
CA GLY A 34 38.73 31.14 -16.08
C GLY A 34 38.85 31.94 -14.79
N MET A 35 38.04 31.64 -13.78
CA MET A 35 38.06 32.30 -12.47
C MET A 35 39.37 32.03 -11.73
N LEU A 36 39.83 30.77 -11.73
CA LEU A 36 41.09 30.38 -11.09
C LEU A 36 42.31 31.00 -11.79
N ALA A 37 42.29 31.09 -13.13
CA ALA A 37 43.32 31.80 -13.89
C ALA A 37 43.36 33.31 -13.58
N ALA A 38 42.25 33.88 -13.14
CA ALA A 38 42.17 35.25 -12.65
C ALA A 38 42.46 35.39 -11.13
N GLY A 39 42.76 34.28 -10.43
CA GLY A 39 42.85 34.20 -8.98
C GLY A 39 43.77 35.25 -8.34
N ASP A 40 44.92 35.55 -8.94
CA ASP A 40 45.86 36.57 -8.41
C ASP A 40 45.26 37.98 -8.28
N ARG A 41 44.14 38.24 -8.97
CA ARG A 41 43.39 39.50 -8.93
C ARG A 41 42.13 39.44 -8.06
N LEU A 42 41.83 38.29 -7.46
CA LEU A 42 40.69 38.07 -6.57
C LEU A 42 41.17 37.97 -5.13
N ARG A 43 40.31 38.39 -4.19
CA ARG A 43 40.65 38.48 -2.76
C ARG A 43 39.44 38.08 -1.91
N ASP A 44 39.69 37.22 -0.93
CA ASP A 44 38.73 36.83 0.11
C ASP A 44 37.38 36.32 -0.46
N VAL A 45 37.42 35.56 -1.55
CA VAL A 45 36.21 35.06 -2.22
C VAL A 45 35.69 33.82 -1.51
N GLU A 46 34.43 33.82 -1.10
CA GLU A 46 33.77 32.63 -0.56
C GLU A 46 33.13 31.84 -1.70
N LEU A 47 33.50 30.56 -1.83
CA LEU A 47 32.93 29.64 -2.81
C LEU A 47 31.91 28.73 -2.14
N VAL A 48 30.64 28.87 -2.52
CA VAL A 48 29.54 28.09 -1.96
C VAL A 48 29.06 27.04 -2.95
N HIS A 49 28.94 25.80 -2.51
CA HIS A 49 28.42 24.71 -3.34
C HIS A 49 27.79 23.58 -2.52
N ILE A 50 27.14 22.66 -3.21
CA ILE A 50 26.65 21.39 -2.66
C ILE A 50 27.49 20.24 -3.25
N HIS A 51 26.92 19.03 -3.40
CA HIS A 51 27.61 17.91 -4.04
C HIS A 51 28.05 18.28 -5.47
N THR A 52 29.31 18.03 -5.80
CA THR A 52 29.92 18.28 -7.13
C THR A 52 30.43 16.97 -7.73
N LEU A 53 30.26 16.77 -9.03
CA LEU A 53 30.77 15.57 -9.70
C LEU A 53 32.11 15.82 -10.43
N GLY A 54 33.15 15.16 -9.92
CA GLY A 54 34.54 15.18 -10.39
C GLY A 54 35.42 16.27 -9.75
N ALA A 55 36.57 16.57 -10.37
CA ALA A 55 37.62 17.37 -9.74
C ALA A 55 37.17 18.75 -9.22
N THR A 56 37.69 19.12 -8.05
CA THR A 56 37.40 20.37 -7.31
C THR A 56 38.66 21.27 -7.20
N PRO A 57 39.28 21.71 -8.31
CA PRO A 57 40.60 22.36 -8.29
C PRO A 57 40.68 23.66 -7.47
N TRP A 58 39.54 24.29 -7.19
CA TRP A 58 39.48 25.52 -6.38
C TRP A 58 39.83 25.30 -4.91
N ILE A 59 39.86 24.05 -4.41
CA ILE A 59 40.28 23.74 -3.05
C ILE A 59 41.79 23.46 -2.93
N GLU A 60 42.56 23.54 -4.02
CA GLU A 60 44.01 23.32 -3.96
C GLU A 60 44.72 24.38 -3.09
N LYS A 61 45.78 23.97 -2.38
CA LYS A 61 46.49 24.83 -1.41
C LYS A 61 47.00 26.16 -2.00
N LYS A 62 47.37 26.18 -3.28
CA LYS A 62 47.85 27.38 -3.98
C LYS A 62 46.79 28.50 -4.09
N TYR A 63 45.52 28.14 -3.95
CA TYR A 63 44.37 29.05 -4.05
C TYR A 63 43.80 29.49 -2.69
N ALA A 64 44.33 28.97 -1.59
CA ALA A 64 43.79 29.18 -0.24
C ALA A 64 43.91 30.65 0.24
N ALA A 65 44.76 31.47 -0.39
CA ALA A 65 44.88 32.90 -0.07
C ALA A 65 43.79 33.75 -0.75
N GLN A 66 43.13 33.22 -1.78
CA GLN A 66 42.16 33.95 -2.59
C GLN A 66 40.75 33.41 -2.41
N PHE A 67 40.61 32.10 -2.18
CA PHE A 67 39.33 31.42 -2.12
C PHE A 67 39.18 30.62 -0.83
N ARG A 68 38.00 30.72 -0.22
CA ARG A 68 37.58 29.87 0.89
C ARG A 68 36.31 29.14 0.51
N THR A 69 36.33 27.81 0.57
CA THR A 69 35.17 26.99 0.23
C THR A 69 34.27 26.82 1.45
N ASN A 70 32.96 27.00 1.29
CA ASN A 70 31.94 26.67 2.26
C ASN A 70 30.89 25.77 1.59
N THR A 71 30.87 24.48 1.95
CA THR A 71 30.00 23.50 1.32
C THR A 71 28.87 23.03 2.23
N PHE A 72 27.72 22.70 1.64
CA PHE A 72 26.65 21.96 2.34
C PHE A 72 26.77 20.45 2.18
N PHE A 73 27.68 19.97 1.32
CA PHE A 73 27.91 18.54 1.10
C PHE A 73 29.32 18.28 0.57
N MET A 74 30.09 17.45 1.26
CA MET A 74 31.49 17.19 0.98
C MET A 74 31.70 15.97 0.07
N THR A 75 32.49 16.11 -0.98
CA THR A 75 33.18 14.97 -1.61
C THR A 75 34.41 14.60 -0.76
N PRO A 76 35.05 13.43 -0.97
CA PRO A 76 36.24 13.05 -0.20
C PRO A 76 37.34 14.11 -0.18
N GLU A 77 37.61 14.77 -1.32
CA GLU A 77 38.65 15.80 -1.45
C GLU A 77 38.30 17.07 -0.65
N VAL A 78 37.02 17.47 -0.69
CA VAL A 78 36.53 18.63 0.07
C VAL A 78 36.54 18.32 1.56
N GLY A 79 36.15 17.11 1.97
CA GLY A 79 36.22 16.65 3.35
C GLY A 79 37.66 16.70 3.89
N GLN A 80 38.64 16.28 3.10
CA GLN A 80 40.05 16.42 3.45
C GLN A 80 40.47 17.89 3.62
N ALA A 81 39.98 18.80 2.77
CA ALA A 81 40.23 20.23 2.92
C ALA A 81 39.60 20.82 4.20
N VAL A 82 38.43 20.34 4.63
CA VAL A 82 37.79 20.72 5.90
C VAL A 82 38.61 20.23 7.09
N ILE A 83 39.08 18.98 7.07
CA ILE A 83 39.97 18.42 8.11
C ILE A 83 41.25 19.25 8.25
N GLU A 84 41.79 19.76 7.14
CA GLU A 84 42.97 20.62 7.11
C GLU A 84 42.69 22.09 7.45
N GLY A 85 41.44 22.48 7.73
CA GLY A 85 41.04 23.86 8.04
C GLY A 85 41.01 24.82 6.85
N ARG A 86 41.13 24.30 5.62
CA ARG A 86 41.16 25.09 4.38
C ARG A 86 39.78 25.34 3.77
N ALA A 87 38.78 24.57 4.19
CA ALA A 87 37.38 24.70 3.77
C ALA A 87 36.46 24.58 4.99
N ASP A 88 35.21 25.01 4.82
CA ASP A 88 34.15 24.97 5.81
C ASP A 88 33.01 24.03 5.36
N TYR A 89 32.33 23.46 6.36
CA TYR A 89 31.11 22.68 6.18
C TYR A 89 29.96 23.37 6.92
N THR A 90 28.91 23.75 6.19
CA THR A 90 27.67 24.26 6.76
C THR A 90 26.61 23.14 6.77
N PRO A 91 26.23 22.60 7.94
CA PRO A 91 25.18 21.59 8.01
C PRO A 91 23.82 22.23 7.72
N CYS A 92 23.11 21.74 6.70
CA CYS A 92 21.78 22.21 6.34
C CYS A 92 21.00 21.12 5.61
N SER A 93 19.69 21.05 5.84
CA SER A 93 18.80 20.21 5.03
C SER A 93 18.68 20.77 3.62
N LEU A 94 18.58 19.92 2.60
CA LEU A 94 18.60 20.39 1.22
C LEU A 94 17.36 21.23 0.85
N SER A 95 16.22 21.01 1.52
CA SER A 95 15.02 21.84 1.42
C SER A 95 15.21 23.28 1.92
N GLU A 96 16.13 23.51 2.85
CA GLU A 96 16.35 24.82 3.51
C GLU A 96 17.41 25.66 2.80
N VAL A 97 18.36 25.06 2.08
CA VAL A 97 19.42 25.79 1.35
C VAL A 97 18.85 26.88 0.42
N PRO A 98 17.80 26.63 -0.39
CA PRO A 98 17.15 27.68 -1.19
C PRO A 98 16.64 28.87 -0.37
N LYS A 99 16.16 28.64 0.85
CA LYS A 99 15.67 29.72 1.74
C LYS A 99 16.85 30.56 2.26
N LEU A 100 17.98 29.93 2.55
CA LEU A 100 19.21 30.64 2.94
C LEU A 100 19.67 31.60 1.84
N PHE A 101 19.70 31.14 0.57
CA PHE A 101 20.09 31.97 -0.57
C PHE A 101 19.16 33.16 -0.82
N LYS A 102 17.85 32.96 -0.64
CA LYS A 102 16.81 34.00 -0.80
C LYS A 102 16.73 34.96 0.38
N SER A 103 17.42 34.66 1.49
CA SER A 103 17.43 35.48 2.70
C SER A 103 18.71 36.31 2.81
N THR A 104 18.76 37.18 3.81
CA THR A 104 19.99 37.92 4.15
C THR A 104 21.01 37.07 4.93
N ILE A 105 20.74 35.78 5.18
CA ILE A 105 21.63 34.89 5.94
C ILE A 105 22.82 34.45 5.09
N LEU A 106 22.56 33.99 3.85
CA LEU A 106 23.61 33.54 2.94
C LEU A 106 23.40 34.13 1.53
N PRO A 107 23.50 35.46 1.37
CA PRO A 107 23.24 36.12 0.09
C PRO A 107 24.30 35.72 -0.93
N VAL A 108 23.85 35.37 -2.15
CA VAL A 108 24.72 34.99 -3.27
C VAL A 108 25.00 36.22 -4.13
N ASP A 109 26.28 36.59 -4.31
CA ASP A 109 26.64 37.72 -5.17
C ASP A 109 26.72 37.30 -6.64
N VAL A 110 27.34 36.14 -6.89
CA VAL A 110 27.58 35.61 -8.24
C VAL A 110 27.17 34.15 -8.29
N ALA A 111 26.40 33.75 -9.31
CA ALA A 111 26.10 32.35 -9.60
C ALA A 111 26.82 31.92 -10.88
N LEU A 112 27.68 30.90 -10.78
CA LEU A 112 28.30 30.24 -11.93
C LEU A 112 27.52 28.96 -12.24
N VAL A 113 26.95 28.85 -13.44
CA VAL A 113 26.08 27.73 -13.82
C VAL A 113 26.40 27.20 -15.22
N THR A 114 26.11 25.93 -15.47
CA THR A 114 26.13 25.36 -16.83
C THR A 114 24.71 25.30 -17.36
N VAL A 115 24.50 25.68 -18.63
CA VAL A 115 23.18 25.71 -19.27
C VAL A 115 23.23 25.12 -20.67
N SER A 116 22.06 24.71 -21.19
CA SER A 116 21.91 24.41 -22.61
C SER A 116 22.08 25.67 -23.48
N PRO A 117 22.34 25.53 -24.79
CA PRO A 117 22.21 26.64 -25.72
C PRO A 117 20.79 27.26 -25.67
N PRO A 118 20.64 28.57 -25.91
CA PRO A 118 19.33 29.20 -26.02
C PRO A 118 18.57 28.66 -27.24
N ASP A 119 17.25 28.53 -27.13
CA ASP A 119 16.37 28.26 -28.28
C ASP A 119 15.97 29.55 -28.99
N GLU A 120 15.10 29.42 -29.99
CA GLU A 120 14.56 30.52 -30.79
C GLU A 120 13.88 31.60 -29.95
N ASN A 121 13.36 31.25 -28.77
CA ASN A 121 12.73 32.17 -27.83
C ASN A 121 13.70 32.72 -26.77
N GLY A 122 15.00 32.41 -26.88
CA GLY A 122 16.01 32.80 -25.91
C GLY A 122 15.98 32.00 -24.61
N ASN A 123 15.23 30.90 -24.54
CA ASN A 123 15.17 30.05 -23.36
C ASN A 123 16.32 29.04 -23.34
N MET A 124 16.96 28.94 -22.18
CA MET A 124 17.98 27.95 -21.83
C MET A 124 17.46 27.09 -20.68
N THR A 125 18.12 25.98 -20.40
CA THR A 125 17.83 25.18 -19.21
C THR A 125 19.07 24.95 -18.36
N LEU A 126 18.86 24.84 -17.04
CA LEU A 126 19.84 24.32 -16.08
C LEU A 126 20.09 22.81 -16.24
N GLY A 127 19.27 22.14 -17.06
CA GLY A 127 19.40 20.73 -17.43
C GLY A 127 19.29 19.81 -16.23
N VAL A 128 20.37 19.08 -15.93
CA VAL A 128 20.39 18.02 -14.92
C VAL A 128 20.57 18.53 -13.48
N SER A 129 20.73 19.85 -13.28
CA SER A 129 21.07 20.44 -11.98
C SER A 129 20.18 21.65 -11.67
N VAL A 130 18.92 21.39 -11.30
CA VAL A 130 17.97 22.43 -10.89
C VAL A 130 18.06 22.69 -9.40
N ASP A 131 17.88 21.64 -8.59
CA ASP A 131 18.13 21.57 -7.15
C ASP A 131 18.15 22.92 -6.38
N VAL A 132 19.27 23.28 -5.78
CA VAL A 132 19.51 24.59 -5.15
C VAL A 132 20.04 25.60 -6.16
N VAL A 133 20.57 25.15 -7.32
CA VAL A 133 21.08 26.00 -8.41
C VAL A 133 20.02 27.00 -8.85
N ARG A 134 18.77 26.57 -8.97
CA ARG A 134 17.65 27.43 -9.35
C ARG A 134 17.52 28.62 -8.40
N ALA A 135 17.56 28.36 -7.09
CA ALA A 135 17.46 29.42 -6.10
C ALA A 135 18.72 30.31 -6.09
N ALA A 136 19.90 29.77 -6.37
CA ALA A 136 21.11 30.57 -6.51
C ALA A 136 21.03 31.51 -7.73
N VAL A 137 20.53 31.04 -8.87
CA VAL A 137 20.30 31.87 -10.06
C VAL A 137 19.26 32.95 -9.79
N ASP A 138 18.14 32.60 -9.16
CA ASP A 138 17.07 33.55 -8.85
C ASP A 138 17.51 34.63 -7.84
N SER A 139 18.50 34.34 -6.98
CA SER A 139 18.94 35.23 -5.89
C SER A 139 20.22 35.99 -6.20
N ALA A 140 21.04 35.52 -7.15
CA ALA A 140 22.33 36.11 -7.45
C ALA A 140 22.22 37.48 -8.12
N ARG A 141 23.13 38.38 -7.77
CA ARG A 141 23.21 39.70 -8.41
C ARG A 141 23.78 39.62 -9.83
N ILE A 142 24.66 38.66 -10.06
CA ILE A 142 25.28 38.39 -11.36
C ILE A 142 25.22 36.88 -11.64
N VAL A 143 24.60 36.50 -12.74
CA VAL A 143 24.60 35.14 -13.27
C VAL A 143 25.59 35.06 -14.43
N VAL A 144 26.51 34.10 -14.34
CA VAL A 144 27.48 33.79 -15.38
C VAL A 144 27.27 32.36 -15.86
N ALA A 145 26.94 32.19 -17.14
CA ALA A 145 26.55 30.91 -17.70
C ALA A 145 27.63 30.29 -18.61
N GLN A 146 27.95 29.01 -18.40
CA GLN A 146 28.67 28.19 -19.36
C GLN A 146 27.65 27.55 -20.30
N ILE A 147 27.67 27.93 -21.58
CA ILE A 147 26.80 27.32 -22.58
C ILE A 147 27.42 26.00 -23.03
N ASN A 148 26.69 24.91 -22.81
CA ASN A 148 27.14 23.56 -23.12
C ASN A 148 26.07 22.79 -23.91
N ARG A 149 26.35 22.49 -25.19
CA ARG A 149 25.47 21.69 -26.05
C ARG A 149 25.21 20.27 -25.56
N HIS A 150 26.02 19.76 -24.63
CA HIS A 150 25.83 18.46 -24.00
C HIS A 150 24.94 18.52 -22.75
N MET A 151 24.48 19.71 -22.33
CA MET A 151 23.53 19.85 -21.25
C MET A 151 22.12 19.51 -21.77
N PRO A 152 21.43 18.48 -21.21
CA PRO A 152 20.10 18.11 -21.62
C PRO A 152 19.08 19.24 -21.50
N ARG A 153 18.14 19.31 -22.44
CA ARG A 153 16.95 20.17 -22.38
C ARG A 153 15.86 19.54 -21.51
N THR A 154 15.88 19.81 -20.21
CA THR A 154 14.94 19.23 -19.24
C THR A 154 13.73 20.13 -18.96
N ASN A 155 12.61 19.52 -18.58
CA ASN A 155 11.34 20.19 -18.28
C ASN A 155 11.21 20.62 -16.82
N GLY A 156 10.16 21.39 -16.52
CA GLY A 156 9.80 21.84 -15.17
C GLY A 156 10.37 23.21 -14.83
N GLY A 157 10.88 23.37 -13.60
CA GLY A 157 11.51 24.60 -13.09
C GLY A 157 12.94 24.85 -13.59
N ALA A 158 13.42 24.09 -14.57
CA ALA A 158 14.78 24.15 -15.08
C ALA A 158 15.06 25.34 -16.02
N THR A 159 14.02 25.91 -16.62
CA THR A 159 14.13 26.96 -17.65
C THR A 159 14.56 28.31 -17.07
N ILE A 160 15.52 28.96 -17.75
CA ILE A 160 15.95 30.34 -17.51
C ILE A 160 16.05 31.09 -18.85
N HIS A 161 15.86 32.40 -18.86
CA HIS A 161 15.92 33.19 -20.09
C HIS A 161 17.29 33.87 -20.27
N ALA A 162 17.77 34.01 -21.50
CA ALA A 162 19.08 34.62 -21.80
C ALA A 162 19.19 36.11 -21.38
N ALA A 163 18.07 36.79 -21.14
CA ALA A 163 18.04 38.14 -20.58
C ALA A 163 18.42 38.17 -19.09
N ASP A 164 18.20 37.09 -18.35
CA ASP A 164 18.51 37.00 -16.92
C ASP A 164 20.00 36.69 -16.67
N VAL A 165 20.75 36.37 -17.73
CA VAL A 165 22.18 36.06 -17.69
C VAL A 165 23.02 37.29 -18.09
N GLN A 166 23.89 37.75 -17.21
CA GLN A 166 24.71 38.94 -17.46
C GLN A 166 25.95 38.61 -18.29
N TYR A 167 26.58 37.45 -18.07
CA TYR A 167 27.76 37.01 -18.82
C TYR A 167 27.65 35.55 -19.24
N PHE A 168 28.24 35.21 -20.38
CA PHE A 168 28.28 33.82 -20.85
C PHE A 168 29.64 33.46 -21.45
N LEU A 169 29.94 32.16 -21.47
CA LEU A 169 31.08 31.57 -22.16
C LEU A 169 30.59 30.30 -22.87
N GLU A 170 30.95 30.11 -24.13
CA GLU A 170 30.77 28.81 -24.79
C GLU A 170 31.82 27.81 -24.30
N GLY A 171 31.36 26.73 -23.68
CA GLY A 171 32.22 25.74 -23.02
C GLY A 171 31.65 24.34 -23.17
N HIS A 172 31.65 23.82 -24.40
CA HIS A 172 31.07 22.52 -24.71
C HIS A 172 31.95 21.37 -24.22
N MET A 173 31.47 20.60 -23.25
CA MET A 173 32.15 19.41 -22.74
C MET A 173 31.12 18.34 -22.36
N PRO A 174 31.43 17.05 -22.56
CA PRO A 174 30.60 15.99 -22.01
C PRO A 174 30.39 16.17 -20.51
N LEU A 175 29.16 15.96 -20.04
CA LEU A 175 28.87 15.94 -18.61
C LEU A 175 29.62 14.78 -17.94
N PRO A 176 30.15 14.97 -16.72
CA PRO A 176 30.76 13.88 -15.97
C PRO A 176 29.70 12.82 -15.64
N VAL A 177 30.10 11.55 -15.69
CA VAL A 177 29.23 10.41 -15.39
C VAL A 177 29.57 9.82 -14.04
N LEU A 178 28.58 9.24 -13.38
CA LEU A 178 28.78 8.39 -12.21
C LEU A 178 28.70 6.93 -12.65
N GLU A 179 29.66 6.12 -12.23
CA GLU A 179 29.65 4.69 -12.52
C GLU A 179 28.51 4.00 -11.78
N ARG A 180 27.92 3.00 -12.45
CA ARG A 180 26.83 2.22 -11.88
C ARG A 180 27.38 1.32 -10.77
N PRO A 181 26.80 1.35 -9.56
CA PRO A 181 27.22 0.44 -8.51
C PRO A 181 26.84 -1.00 -8.85
N GLU A 182 27.76 -1.94 -8.63
CA GLU A 182 27.46 -3.37 -8.77
C GLU A 182 26.57 -3.87 -7.63
N ASN A 183 25.67 -4.79 -7.95
CA ASN A 183 24.86 -5.48 -6.95
C ASN A 183 25.57 -6.77 -6.51
N ASP A 184 25.47 -7.11 -5.22
CA ASP A 184 26.06 -8.32 -4.64
C ASP A 184 24.98 -9.13 -3.90
N ALA A 185 25.36 -10.30 -3.36
CA ALA A 185 24.41 -11.18 -2.67
C ALA A 185 23.82 -10.54 -1.40
N VAL A 186 24.61 -9.74 -0.66
CA VAL A 186 24.16 -9.08 0.58
C VAL A 186 23.10 -8.03 0.24
N ARG A 187 23.37 -7.17 -0.74
CA ARG A 187 22.44 -6.13 -1.22
C ARG A 187 21.22 -6.73 -1.91
N SER A 188 21.37 -7.84 -2.64
CA SER A 188 20.22 -8.56 -3.22
C SER A 188 19.28 -9.07 -2.13
N ARG A 189 19.82 -9.58 -1.01
CA ARG A 189 19.01 -10.02 0.14
C ARG A 189 18.32 -8.86 0.84
N ILE A 190 19.02 -7.74 1.06
CA ILE A 190 18.41 -6.49 1.56
C ILE A 190 17.27 -6.04 0.64
N GLY A 191 17.49 -6.11 -0.68
CA GLY A 191 16.49 -5.79 -1.70
C GLY A 191 15.26 -6.70 -1.64
N GLY A 192 15.43 -8.00 -1.38
CA GLY A 192 14.33 -8.93 -1.15
C GLY A 192 13.44 -8.50 0.03
N TYR A 193 14.03 -8.18 1.18
CA TYR A 193 13.25 -7.67 2.32
C TYR A 193 12.63 -6.29 2.05
N LEU A 194 13.32 -5.41 1.31
CA LEU A 194 12.77 -4.14 0.89
C LEU A 194 11.55 -4.33 -0.02
N ALA A 195 11.61 -5.26 -0.97
CA ALA A 195 10.52 -5.58 -1.87
C ALA A 195 9.26 -6.02 -1.12
N GLU A 196 9.39 -6.82 -0.07
CA GLU A 196 8.24 -7.18 0.78
C GLU A 196 7.63 -5.97 1.53
N LEU A 197 8.41 -4.91 1.77
CA LEU A 197 7.94 -3.68 2.38
C LEU A 197 7.34 -2.68 1.38
N VAL A 198 7.53 -2.87 0.07
CA VAL A 198 6.97 -1.98 -0.95
C VAL A 198 5.68 -2.58 -1.48
N GLU A 199 4.67 -1.75 -1.68
CA GLU A 199 3.41 -2.18 -2.27
C GLU A 199 3.30 -1.63 -3.70
N ASP A 200 2.55 -2.31 -4.57
CA ASP A 200 2.14 -1.74 -5.85
C ASP A 200 1.42 -0.40 -5.65
N GLY A 201 1.64 0.53 -6.58
CA GLY A 201 1.16 1.89 -6.48
C GLY A 201 1.96 2.82 -5.55
N SER A 202 3.05 2.35 -4.91
CA SER A 202 3.89 3.18 -4.05
C SER A 202 4.66 4.26 -4.83
N THR A 203 4.93 5.40 -4.20
CA THR A 203 5.78 6.47 -4.77
C THR A 203 7.18 6.42 -4.16
N LEU A 204 8.22 6.32 -4.99
CA LEU A 204 9.59 6.08 -4.55
C LEU A 204 10.43 7.37 -4.48
N GLN A 205 11.21 7.46 -3.40
CA GLN A 205 12.45 8.23 -3.33
C GLN A 205 13.62 7.30 -2.99
N VAL A 206 14.77 7.52 -3.64
CA VAL A 206 15.99 6.73 -3.41
C VAL A 206 17.19 7.64 -3.16
N GLY A 207 17.97 7.34 -2.12
CA GLY A 207 19.19 8.09 -1.77
C GLY A 207 20.40 7.74 -2.64
N ILE A 208 21.45 8.57 -2.59
CA ILE A 208 22.63 8.51 -3.49
C ILE A 208 23.57 7.31 -3.22
N GLY A 209 23.50 6.69 -2.04
CA GLY A 209 24.46 5.67 -1.62
C GLY A 209 24.42 4.37 -2.44
N HIS A 210 25.52 3.60 -2.40
CA HIS A 210 25.62 2.29 -3.06
C HIS A 210 24.44 1.37 -2.72
N THR A 211 24.22 1.09 -1.43
CA THR A 211 23.14 0.21 -0.99
C THR A 211 21.74 0.66 -1.46
N PRO A 212 21.26 1.89 -1.19
CA PRO A 212 19.92 2.30 -1.65
C PRO A 212 19.76 2.25 -3.18
N GLN A 213 20.82 2.52 -3.95
CA GLN A 213 20.76 2.44 -5.41
C GLN A 213 20.67 1.00 -5.95
N THR A 214 21.29 0.02 -5.29
CA THR A 214 21.29 -1.37 -5.78
C THR A 214 20.08 -2.17 -5.31
N VAL A 215 19.60 -1.94 -4.09
CA VAL A 215 18.53 -2.76 -3.48
C VAL A 215 17.18 -2.59 -4.18
N ILE A 216 16.95 -1.45 -4.84
CA ILE A 216 15.69 -1.18 -5.54
C ILE A 216 15.52 -2.00 -6.81
N ALA A 217 16.58 -2.67 -7.31
CA ALA A 217 16.45 -3.61 -8.43
C ALA A 217 15.47 -4.76 -8.12
N SER A 218 15.33 -5.14 -6.84
CA SER A 218 14.35 -6.12 -6.39
C SER A 218 12.89 -5.67 -6.54
N LEU A 219 12.66 -4.38 -6.86
CA LEU A 219 11.32 -3.84 -7.12
C LEU A 219 10.86 -4.06 -8.57
N ALA A 220 11.68 -4.66 -9.44
CA ALA A 220 11.35 -4.84 -10.86
C ALA A 220 10.07 -5.65 -11.13
N GLY A 221 9.61 -6.48 -10.17
CA GLY A 221 8.36 -7.22 -10.27
C GLY A 221 7.11 -6.48 -9.78
N HIS A 222 7.27 -5.27 -9.22
CA HIS A 222 6.14 -4.45 -8.76
C HIS A 222 5.47 -3.76 -9.94
N GLN A 223 4.25 -3.27 -9.72
CA GLN A 223 3.45 -2.60 -10.74
C GLN A 223 3.00 -1.21 -10.30
N ARG A 224 2.91 -0.32 -11.30
CA ARG A 224 2.30 1.02 -11.18
C ARG A 224 2.96 1.90 -10.13
N LEU A 225 4.27 1.74 -9.92
CA LEU A 225 5.04 2.58 -9.01
C LEU A 225 5.16 4.01 -9.56
N GLY A 226 5.36 4.96 -8.65
CA GLY A 226 5.66 6.35 -8.97
C GLY A 226 7.05 6.78 -8.51
N ILE A 227 7.52 7.93 -9.00
CA ILE A 227 8.78 8.56 -8.58
C ILE A 227 8.55 10.02 -8.18
N HIS A 228 8.95 10.34 -6.96
CA HIS A 228 9.16 11.69 -6.44
C HIS A 228 10.47 11.68 -5.65
N THR A 229 11.58 12.08 -6.27
CA THR A 229 12.91 11.89 -5.69
C THR A 229 13.74 13.16 -5.69
N GLY A 230 14.68 13.30 -4.76
CA GLY A 230 15.68 14.36 -4.87
C GLY A 230 16.57 14.16 -6.11
N MET A 231 17.08 12.95 -6.30
CA MET A 231 18.02 12.60 -7.37
C MET A 231 17.43 11.50 -8.26
N LEU A 232 17.39 11.74 -9.57
CA LEU A 232 17.12 10.71 -10.57
C LEU A 232 18.42 10.02 -10.99
N SER A 233 18.40 8.69 -11.04
CA SER A 233 19.57 7.83 -11.27
C SER A 233 19.29 6.71 -12.27
N ASP A 234 20.33 5.99 -12.67
CA ASP A 234 20.22 4.79 -13.50
C ASP A 234 19.22 3.77 -12.95
N ALA A 235 19.29 3.47 -11.64
CA ALA A 235 18.46 2.45 -11.01
C ALA A 235 16.96 2.79 -11.06
N LEU A 236 16.60 4.06 -10.87
CA LEU A 236 15.21 4.52 -10.99
C LEU A 236 14.72 4.48 -12.45
N ILE A 237 15.59 4.81 -13.41
CA ILE A 237 15.27 4.73 -14.83
C ILE A 237 15.09 3.27 -15.27
N ASP A 238 15.88 2.35 -14.72
CA ASP A 238 15.73 0.93 -15.04
C ASP A 238 14.35 0.39 -14.59
N LEU A 239 13.79 0.88 -13.47
CA LEU A 239 12.42 0.57 -13.04
C LEU A 239 11.34 1.17 -13.95
N ILE A 240 11.58 2.35 -14.54
CA ILE A 240 10.70 2.90 -15.58
C ILE A 240 10.74 2.00 -16.81
N LYS A 241 11.94 1.64 -17.27
CA LYS A 241 12.15 0.87 -18.50
C LYS A 241 11.60 -0.55 -18.42
N CYS A 242 11.61 -1.19 -17.25
CA CYS A 242 11.04 -2.52 -17.07
C CYS A 242 9.52 -2.51 -16.84
N GLY A 243 8.88 -1.33 -16.80
CA GLY A 243 7.43 -1.19 -16.62
C GLY A 243 6.95 -1.23 -15.17
N ALA A 244 7.86 -1.34 -14.19
CA ALA A 244 7.49 -1.30 -12.79
C ALA A 244 7.02 0.10 -12.35
N VAL A 245 7.59 1.15 -12.94
CA VAL A 245 7.20 2.56 -12.71
C VAL A 245 6.51 3.12 -13.95
N ASP A 246 5.31 3.67 -13.76
CA ASP A 246 4.54 4.41 -14.76
C ASP A 246 4.01 5.75 -14.23
N ASN A 247 4.20 6.04 -12.94
CA ASN A 247 3.65 7.21 -12.23
C ASN A 247 2.12 7.32 -12.23
N SER A 248 1.37 6.31 -12.67
CA SER A 248 -0.09 6.35 -12.85
C SER A 248 -0.86 6.45 -11.53
N ARG A 249 -0.31 5.88 -10.46
CA ARG A 249 -0.92 5.86 -9.12
C ARG A 249 -0.42 6.95 -8.17
N LYS A 250 0.45 7.86 -8.64
CA LYS A 250 0.86 9.01 -7.81
C LYS A 250 -0.34 9.90 -7.53
N HIS A 251 -0.63 10.15 -6.26
CA HIS A 251 -1.71 11.07 -5.87
C HIS A 251 -1.41 12.52 -6.26
N PHE A 252 -0.11 12.89 -6.28
CA PHE A 252 0.35 14.22 -6.64
C PHE A 252 1.22 14.15 -7.90
N GLN A 253 0.89 14.96 -8.92
CA GLN A 253 1.59 14.96 -10.22
C GLN A 253 1.60 13.57 -10.89
N ALA A 254 0.41 13.00 -11.08
CA ALA A 254 0.20 11.72 -11.75
C ALA A 254 0.80 11.71 -13.17
N GLY A 255 1.34 10.56 -13.59
CA GLY A 255 1.97 10.37 -14.89
C GLY A 255 3.34 11.06 -15.07
N THR A 256 3.84 11.79 -14.07
CA THR A 256 5.11 12.53 -14.18
C THR A 256 6.12 12.09 -13.11
N THR A 257 7.34 11.80 -13.55
CA THR A 257 8.51 11.62 -12.67
C THR A 257 8.97 12.98 -12.16
N ILE A 258 8.93 13.18 -10.83
CA ILE A 258 9.38 14.42 -10.19
C ILE A 258 10.79 14.23 -9.63
N ALA A 259 11.71 15.11 -10.02
CA ALA A 259 13.09 15.12 -9.54
C ALA A 259 13.61 16.53 -9.23
N SER A 260 14.73 16.66 -8.49
CA SER A 260 15.42 17.96 -8.35
C SER A 260 16.70 18.05 -9.16
N HIS A 261 17.39 16.93 -9.37
CA HIS A 261 18.57 16.82 -10.21
C HIS A 261 18.77 15.38 -10.68
N ALA A 262 19.64 15.16 -11.67
CA ALA A 262 19.99 13.85 -12.18
C ALA A 262 21.51 13.64 -12.16
N ILE A 263 21.93 12.46 -11.70
CA ILE A 263 23.32 12.03 -11.69
C ILE A 263 23.35 10.54 -12.05
N GLY A 264 24.19 10.18 -13.03
CA GLY A 264 24.32 8.79 -13.44
C GLY A 264 25.21 8.61 -14.66
N SER A 265 24.97 7.52 -15.38
CA SER A 265 25.62 7.26 -16.66
C SER A 265 25.13 8.23 -17.76
N ARG A 266 25.78 8.18 -18.92
CA ARG A 266 25.34 8.92 -20.11
C ARG A 266 23.87 8.62 -20.47
N ALA A 267 23.41 7.39 -20.27
CA ALA A 267 22.04 7.00 -20.57
C ALA A 267 21.00 7.74 -19.71
N VAL A 268 21.37 8.19 -18.50
CA VAL A 268 20.50 9.04 -17.67
C VAL A 268 20.30 10.40 -18.31
N TYR A 269 21.39 11.02 -18.77
CA TYR A 269 21.34 12.34 -19.40
C TYR A 269 20.61 12.31 -20.75
N ASP A 270 20.80 11.24 -21.53
CA ASP A 270 20.06 11.03 -22.77
C ASP A 270 18.57 10.80 -22.50
N PHE A 271 18.20 10.05 -21.46
CA PHE A 271 16.81 9.74 -21.10
C PHE A 271 16.00 10.98 -20.68
N VAL A 272 16.63 11.95 -19.99
CA VAL A 272 15.94 13.15 -19.51
C VAL A 272 15.91 14.28 -20.54
N ASN A 273 16.68 14.18 -21.62
CA ASN A 273 16.73 15.20 -22.65
C ASN A 273 15.42 15.24 -23.44
N GLU A 274 14.70 16.36 -23.36
CA GLU A 274 13.43 16.62 -24.05
C GLU A 274 12.32 15.60 -23.71
N ASN A 275 12.43 14.94 -22.55
CA ASN A 275 11.44 13.95 -22.11
C ASN A 275 10.32 14.62 -21.29
N PRO A 276 9.08 14.72 -21.80
CA PRO A 276 7.98 15.42 -21.13
C PRO A 276 7.51 14.71 -19.85
N GLU A 277 7.82 13.43 -19.67
CA GLU A 277 7.41 12.64 -18.50
C GLU A 277 8.32 12.86 -17.29
N VAL A 278 9.40 13.64 -17.42
CA VAL A 278 10.33 13.97 -16.33
C VAL A 278 10.34 15.47 -16.11
N SER A 279 10.01 15.90 -14.89
CA SER A 279 10.00 17.32 -14.52
C SER A 279 10.95 17.59 -13.35
N PHE A 280 11.90 18.51 -13.57
CA PHE A 280 12.87 18.92 -12.56
C PHE A 280 12.45 20.22 -11.87
N HIS A 281 12.49 20.25 -10.54
CA HIS A 281 12.14 21.43 -9.74
C HIS A 281 13.18 21.72 -8.67
N SER A 282 13.13 22.91 -8.07
CA SER A 282 14.07 23.27 -7.00
C SER A 282 13.93 22.33 -5.80
N SER A 283 15.04 22.01 -5.13
CA SER A 283 15.05 21.20 -3.90
C SER A 283 14.20 21.81 -2.79
N GLY A 284 13.99 23.12 -2.78
CA GLY A 284 13.11 23.79 -1.82
C GLY A 284 11.63 23.44 -1.97
N TRP A 285 11.25 22.80 -3.09
CA TRP A 285 9.90 22.30 -3.34
C TRP A 285 9.88 20.77 -3.40
N VAL A 286 10.81 20.16 -4.14
CA VAL A 286 10.89 18.68 -4.27
C VAL A 286 11.12 18.02 -2.92
N ASN A 287 11.96 18.63 -2.09
CA ASN A 287 12.35 18.08 -0.80
C ASN A 287 11.55 18.70 0.35
N ASP A 288 10.52 19.50 0.10
CA ASP A 288 9.69 19.99 1.19
C ASP A 288 8.86 18.82 1.76
N PRO A 289 8.99 18.48 3.06
CA PRO A 289 8.20 17.41 3.66
C PRO A 289 6.69 17.55 3.43
N SER A 290 6.14 18.78 3.37
CA SER A 290 4.70 18.97 3.11
C SER A 290 4.31 18.66 1.67
N VAL A 291 5.21 18.86 0.72
CA VAL A 291 4.99 18.50 -0.70
C VAL A 291 5.15 17.00 -0.88
N ILE A 292 6.17 16.40 -0.26
CA ILE A 292 6.39 14.94 -0.29
C ILE A 292 5.15 14.20 0.26
N ALA A 293 4.58 14.70 1.35
CA ALA A 293 3.41 14.12 2.03
C ALA A 293 2.13 14.13 1.18
N LEU A 294 2.06 14.90 0.09
CA LEU A 294 0.94 14.88 -0.85
C LEU A 294 0.87 13.57 -1.63
N ASN A 295 1.96 12.81 -1.76
CA ASN A 295 1.92 11.48 -2.35
C ASN A 295 1.37 10.48 -1.33
N HIS A 296 0.56 9.52 -1.79
CA HIS A 296 0.19 8.34 -0.99
C HIS A 296 1.24 7.25 -1.13
N LYS A 297 1.36 6.40 -0.09
CA LYS A 297 2.33 5.28 -0.04
C LYS A 297 3.75 5.73 -0.42
N MET A 298 4.18 6.88 0.11
CA MET A 298 5.51 7.40 -0.16
C MET A 298 6.58 6.54 0.52
N VAL A 299 7.45 5.91 -0.24
CA VAL A 299 8.56 5.08 0.25
C VAL A 299 9.88 5.83 0.07
N ALA A 300 10.51 6.20 1.18
CA ALA A 300 11.79 6.90 1.19
C ALA A 300 12.94 5.96 1.56
N VAL A 301 13.70 5.48 0.57
CA VAL A 301 14.78 4.49 0.74
C VAL A 301 16.13 5.20 0.88
N ASN A 302 16.72 5.14 2.06
CA ASN A 302 17.97 5.84 2.37
C ASN A 302 19.03 4.92 2.97
N GLY A 303 20.30 5.26 2.74
CA GLY A 303 21.44 4.55 3.34
C GLY A 303 21.87 5.15 4.68
N ALA A 304 22.53 4.34 5.50
CA ALA A 304 23.21 4.78 6.73
C ALA A 304 24.69 4.39 6.69
N ARG A 305 25.54 5.05 7.49
CA ARG A 305 26.92 4.61 7.77
C ARG A 305 26.93 3.61 8.93
N LEU A 306 26.36 4.00 10.06
CA LEU A 306 26.19 3.20 11.27
C LEU A 306 24.81 3.49 11.85
N ILE A 307 24.24 2.54 12.59
CA ILE A 307 23.03 2.76 13.38
C ILE A 307 23.25 2.17 14.77
N ASP A 308 22.98 2.93 15.82
CA ASP A 308 23.03 2.37 17.17
C ASP A 308 21.79 1.51 17.48
N ILE A 309 21.89 0.64 18.49
CA ILE A 309 20.79 -0.25 18.87
C ILE A 309 19.55 0.50 19.42
N THR A 310 19.60 1.82 19.62
CA THR A 310 18.41 2.63 19.95
C THR A 310 17.73 3.21 18.69
N GLY A 311 18.35 3.05 17.53
CA GLY A 311 17.88 3.54 16.24
C GLY A 311 18.39 4.94 15.88
N GLN A 312 19.47 5.43 16.49
CA GLN A 312 20.09 6.68 16.01
C GLN A 312 20.95 6.39 14.78
N VAL A 313 20.76 7.18 13.73
CA VAL A 313 21.43 6.95 12.44
C VAL A 313 22.57 7.95 12.27
N VAL A 314 23.75 7.41 11.99
CA VAL A 314 24.92 8.15 11.56
C VAL A 314 25.05 8.02 10.05
N ARG A 315 25.20 9.16 9.37
CA ARG A 315 25.35 9.21 7.92
C ARG A 315 26.59 9.95 7.48
N ASP A 316 26.93 11.05 8.14
CA ASP A 316 27.91 12.02 7.68
C ASP A 316 29.12 12.20 8.61
N SER A 317 29.36 11.32 9.58
CA SER A 317 30.50 11.48 10.49
C SER A 317 31.05 10.15 11.04
N ALA A 318 32.28 10.22 11.57
CA ALA A 318 32.88 9.18 12.40
C ALA A 318 33.78 9.86 13.44
N GLY A 319 33.38 9.80 14.72
CA GLY A 319 34.00 10.64 15.75
C GLY A 319 33.89 12.11 15.36
N HIS A 320 34.96 12.89 15.54
CA HIS A 320 35.00 14.32 15.23
C HIS A 320 35.18 14.66 13.73
N GLN A 321 35.22 13.67 12.83
CA GLN A 321 35.39 13.88 11.40
C GLN A 321 34.06 13.78 10.66
N TYR A 322 33.85 14.67 9.68
CA TYR A 322 32.64 14.72 8.85
C TYR A 322 32.92 14.28 7.39
N TYR A 323 31.94 13.62 6.78
CA TYR A 323 31.99 13.06 5.43
C TYR A 323 30.65 13.27 4.71
N GLY A 324 30.63 13.77 3.48
CA GLY A 324 29.37 14.05 2.79
C GLY A 324 28.64 15.25 3.39
N GLY A 325 27.32 15.14 3.59
CA GLY A 325 26.52 16.11 4.35
C GLY A 325 25.17 15.53 4.77
N ILE A 326 24.33 16.36 5.40
CA ILE A 326 22.96 15.96 5.81
C ILE A 326 22.10 15.61 4.58
N GLY A 327 22.15 16.45 3.54
CA GLY A 327 21.40 16.23 2.31
C GLY A 327 19.88 16.29 2.52
N ALA A 328 19.15 15.47 1.76
CA ALA A 328 17.69 15.43 1.72
C ALA A 328 17.07 14.33 2.59
N GLN A 329 17.88 13.58 3.33
CA GLN A 329 17.44 12.35 3.97
C GLN A 329 16.32 12.59 4.98
N ILE A 330 16.53 13.54 5.90
CA ILE A 330 15.53 13.87 6.93
C ILE A 330 14.26 14.45 6.31
N ASP A 331 14.38 15.19 5.20
CA ASP A 331 13.25 15.76 4.47
C ASP A 331 12.31 14.64 4.00
N PHE A 332 12.85 13.65 3.29
CA PHE A 332 12.10 12.53 2.75
C PHE A 332 11.60 11.57 3.82
N LEU A 333 12.34 11.37 4.91
CA LEU A 333 11.86 10.55 6.03
C LEU A 333 10.62 11.17 6.69
N ARG A 334 10.63 12.49 6.91
CA ARG A 334 9.49 13.21 7.50
C ARG A 334 8.31 13.31 6.53
N GLY A 335 8.58 13.58 5.25
CA GLY A 335 7.55 13.57 4.22
C GLY A 335 6.88 12.20 4.06
N ALA A 336 7.66 11.12 4.02
CA ALA A 336 7.13 9.76 3.98
C ALA A 336 6.38 9.38 5.26
N THR A 337 6.81 9.88 6.43
CA THR A 337 6.08 9.67 7.69
C THR A 337 4.69 10.33 7.68
N ALA A 338 4.57 11.50 7.05
CA ALA A 338 3.32 12.26 6.96
C ALA A 338 2.41 11.80 5.81
N SER A 339 2.96 11.07 4.83
CA SER A 339 2.21 10.46 3.73
C SER A 339 1.27 9.35 4.22
N PRO A 340 -0.01 9.32 3.79
CA PRO A 340 -0.91 8.20 4.05
C PRO A 340 -0.32 6.88 3.52
N GLY A 341 -0.07 5.93 4.42
CA GLY A 341 0.58 4.64 4.09
C GLY A 341 2.06 4.74 3.74
N GLY A 342 2.71 5.88 3.98
CA GLY A 342 4.12 6.08 3.67
C GLY A 342 5.08 5.30 4.59
N ARG A 343 6.23 4.93 4.04
CA ARG A 343 7.24 4.06 4.67
C ARG A 343 8.63 4.68 4.55
N PRO A 344 9.15 5.33 5.61
CA PRO A 344 10.55 5.78 5.65
C PRO A 344 11.47 4.61 6.01
N VAL A 345 12.37 4.25 5.10
CA VAL A 345 13.19 3.03 5.18
C VAL A 345 14.68 3.34 5.13
N TYR A 346 15.41 2.79 6.09
CA TYR A 346 16.86 2.71 6.07
C TYR A 346 17.34 1.35 5.57
N VAL A 347 18.32 1.33 4.68
CA VAL A 347 18.96 0.12 4.17
C VAL A 347 20.47 0.17 4.42
N LEU A 348 21.04 -0.90 4.96
CA LEU A 348 22.49 -1.05 5.14
C LEU A 348 22.90 -2.51 5.26
N PRO A 349 24.07 -2.91 4.72
CA PRO A 349 24.76 -4.10 5.19
C PRO A 349 24.99 -4.02 6.70
N SER A 350 24.83 -5.14 7.41
CA SER A 350 25.01 -5.18 8.86
C SER A 350 26.49 -5.13 9.31
N THR A 351 27.43 -5.28 8.36
CA THR A 351 28.89 -5.23 8.57
C THR A 351 29.61 -4.44 7.46
N ASN A 352 30.91 -4.21 7.66
CA ASN A 352 31.82 -3.80 6.58
C ASN A 352 32.10 -4.98 5.62
N SER A 353 32.72 -4.69 4.46
CA SER A 353 32.86 -5.67 3.36
C SER A 353 33.67 -6.92 3.72
N ASP A 354 34.60 -6.83 4.66
CA ASP A 354 35.43 -7.92 5.19
C ASP A 354 34.84 -8.56 6.46
N GLN A 355 33.66 -8.11 6.91
CA GLN A 355 32.94 -8.60 8.10
C GLN A 355 33.77 -8.58 9.40
N THR A 356 34.70 -7.63 9.50
CA THR A 356 35.52 -7.41 10.69
C THR A 356 34.85 -6.48 11.70
N GLU A 357 34.00 -5.57 11.24
CA GLU A 357 33.30 -4.58 12.06
C GLU A 357 31.78 -4.59 11.81
N SER A 358 30.99 -4.41 12.88
CA SER A 358 29.54 -4.26 12.75
C SER A 358 29.15 -2.81 12.42
N ARG A 359 28.10 -2.68 11.62
CA ARG A 359 27.46 -1.39 11.31
C ARG A 359 26.23 -1.12 12.18
N ILE A 360 25.80 -2.11 12.97
CA ILE A 360 24.90 -1.92 14.10
C ILE A 360 25.76 -1.90 15.36
N VAL A 361 25.66 -0.84 16.16
CA VAL A 361 26.58 -0.62 17.30
C VAL A 361 25.84 -0.42 18.62
N ALA A 362 26.43 -0.88 19.73
CA ALA A 362 25.82 -0.69 21.05
C ALA A 362 25.79 0.78 21.51
N GLY A 363 26.67 1.60 20.95
CA GLY A 363 26.72 3.04 21.19
C GLY A 363 27.66 3.71 20.20
N LEU A 364 27.44 5.00 19.96
CA LEU A 364 28.24 5.79 19.04
C LEU A 364 29.55 6.23 19.70
N THR A 365 30.62 6.29 18.92
CA THR A 365 31.91 6.87 19.34
C THR A 365 31.72 8.35 19.67
N GLU A 366 32.38 8.83 20.72
CA GLU A 366 32.36 10.25 21.11
C GLU A 366 32.68 11.18 19.93
N GLY A 367 31.95 12.28 19.82
CA GLY A 367 32.06 13.24 18.73
C GLY A 367 31.22 12.91 17.49
N THR A 368 30.73 11.67 17.34
CA THR A 368 29.92 11.26 16.19
C THR A 368 28.59 12.01 16.16
N SER A 369 28.26 12.58 15.00
CA SER A 369 27.02 13.32 14.76
C SER A 369 25.88 12.37 14.37
N VAL A 370 24.72 12.60 14.98
CA VAL A 370 23.47 11.90 14.64
C VAL A 370 22.77 12.67 13.52
N ALA A 371 22.74 12.09 12.32
CA ALA A 371 22.08 12.69 11.16
C ALA A 371 20.56 12.53 11.20
N THR A 372 20.06 11.46 11.83
CA THR A 372 18.63 11.26 12.09
C THR A 372 18.42 10.73 13.49
N GLY A 373 17.61 11.45 14.26
CA GLY A 373 17.28 11.09 15.63
C GLY A 373 16.38 9.85 15.67
N ARG A 374 16.49 9.09 16.76
CA ARG A 374 15.70 7.85 16.99
C ARG A 374 14.19 8.03 16.86
N THR A 375 13.68 9.25 17.03
CA THR A 375 12.26 9.63 16.90
C THR A 375 11.75 9.58 15.47
N ASP A 376 12.60 9.88 14.48
CA ASP A 376 12.21 9.94 13.07
C ASP A 376 12.39 8.58 12.35
N VAL A 377 13.09 7.62 12.97
CA VAL A 377 13.39 6.32 12.37
C VAL A 377 12.25 5.33 12.59
N GLN A 378 11.77 4.74 11.49
CA GLN A 378 10.68 3.74 11.51
C GLN A 378 11.14 2.36 11.05
N TYR A 379 11.71 2.21 9.85
CA TYR A 379 12.14 0.92 9.32
C TYR A 379 13.65 0.89 9.06
N ILE A 380 14.30 -0.20 9.44
CA ILE A 380 15.69 -0.49 9.10
C ILE A 380 15.75 -1.91 8.52
N VAL A 381 16.45 -2.06 7.40
CA VAL A 381 16.61 -3.31 6.68
C VAL A 381 18.08 -3.64 6.53
N THR A 382 18.46 -4.86 6.95
CA THR A 382 19.75 -5.47 6.68
C THR A 382 19.54 -6.79 5.94
N GLU A 383 20.62 -7.47 5.59
CA GLU A 383 20.58 -8.82 5.05
C GLU A 383 20.05 -9.86 6.06
N TYR A 384 19.78 -9.49 7.31
CA TYR A 384 19.20 -10.36 8.34
C TYR A 384 17.74 -10.04 8.67
N GLY A 385 17.11 -9.10 7.97
CA GLY A 385 15.68 -8.84 8.07
C GLY A 385 15.33 -7.37 8.29
N VAL A 386 14.13 -7.13 8.83
CA VAL A 386 13.53 -5.81 9.00
C VAL A 386 13.28 -5.53 10.49
N ALA A 387 13.76 -4.39 10.98
CA ALA A 387 13.40 -3.85 12.29
C ALA A 387 12.41 -2.68 12.14
N ALA A 388 11.24 -2.79 12.77
CA ALA A 388 10.21 -1.75 12.79
C ALA A 388 10.19 -1.06 14.17
N LEU A 389 10.70 0.17 14.25
CA LEU A 389 11.01 0.87 15.51
C LEU A 389 9.95 1.88 15.97
N ARG A 390 8.93 2.16 15.15
CA ARG A 390 7.89 3.14 15.47
C ARG A 390 7.08 2.66 16.70
N GLY A 391 6.93 3.53 17.70
CA GLY A 391 6.18 3.23 18.91
C GLY A 391 6.88 2.29 19.91
N LEU A 392 8.08 1.80 19.61
CA LEU A 392 8.82 0.90 20.50
C LEU A 392 9.61 1.62 21.58
N SER A 393 9.69 1.00 22.77
CA SER A 393 10.55 1.44 23.87
C SER A 393 12.04 1.24 23.54
N ILE A 394 12.96 1.87 24.29
CA ILE A 394 14.42 1.66 24.09
C ILE A 394 14.80 0.19 24.24
N ARG A 395 14.18 -0.53 25.18
CA ARG A 395 14.37 -1.97 25.36
C ARG A 395 14.00 -2.71 24.09
N ASP A 396 12.79 -2.50 23.58
CA ASP A 396 12.27 -3.28 22.47
C ASP A 396 13.02 -2.91 21.16
N ARG A 397 13.41 -1.64 20.99
CA ARG A 397 14.31 -1.20 19.91
C ARG A 397 15.65 -1.92 19.95
N ALA A 398 16.28 -2.01 21.12
CA ALA A 398 17.56 -2.70 21.27
C ALA A 398 17.44 -4.17 20.85
N LEU A 399 16.36 -4.86 21.25
CA LEU A 399 16.14 -6.25 20.89
C LEU A 399 15.87 -6.44 19.38
N GLU A 400 15.04 -5.59 18.77
CA GLU A 400 14.76 -5.61 17.32
C GLU A 400 16.04 -5.28 16.50
N MET A 401 16.85 -4.33 16.94
CA MET A 401 18.10 -3.96 16.26
C MET A 401 19.17 -5.05 16.35
N ILE A 402 19.30 -5.73 17.49
CA ILE A 402 20.24 -6.85 17.65
C ILE A 402 19.86 -8.01 16.73
N GLN A 403 18.55 -8.27 16.55
CA GLN A 403 18.06 -9.32 15.66
C GLN A 403 18.55 -9.13 14.22
N ILE A 404 18.47 -7.91 13.68
CA ILE A 404 18.88 -7.62 12.31
C ILE A 404 20.40 -7.37 12.17
N ALA A 405 21.18 -7.57 13.23
CA ALA A 405 22.65 -7.51 13.18
C ALA A 405 23.25 -8.85 12.72
N HIS A 406 24.47 -8.80 12.20
CA HIS A 406 25.22 -10.00 11.85
C HIS A 406 25.43 -10.90 13.07
N PRO A 407 25.21 -12.24 12.97
CA PRO A 407 25.29 -13.19 14.08
C PRO A 407 26.57 -13.06 14.93
N LYS A 408 27.72 -12.88 14.28
CA LYS A 408 29.04 -12.66 14.92
C LYS A 408 29.06 -11.57 16.00
N PHE A 409 28.22 -10.54 15.88
CA PHE A 409 28.24 -9.38 16.77
C PHE A 409 27.04 -9.30 17.73
N ARG A 410 26.02 -10.16 17.59
CA ARG A 410 24.80 -10.09 18.40
C ARG A 410 25.06 -10.23 19.91
N GLU A 411 25.99 -11.10 20.29
CA GLU A 411 26.43 -11.28 21.69
C GLU A 411 27.12 -10.03 22.26
N GLU A 412 27.94 -9.36 21.46
CA GLU A 412 28.57 -8.10 21.87
C GLU A 412 27.52 -6.98 22.04
N LEU A 413 26.58 -6.88 21.11
CA LEU A 413 25.51 -5.89 21.17
C LEU A 413 24.58 -6.12 22.36
N LEU A 414 24.25 -7.38 22.66
CA LEU A 414 23.45 -7.76 23.83
C LEU A 414 24.15 -7.38 25.14
N ARG A 415 25.45 -7.70 25.27
CA ARG A 415 26.27 -7.26 26.41
C ARG A 415 26.32 -5.73 26.50
N GLY A 416 26.42 -5.05 25.37
CA GLY A 416 26.39 -3.59 25.27
C GLY A 416 25.08 -2.98 25.76
N ALA A 417 23.93 -3.62 25.47
CA ALA A 417 22.62 -3.23 25.96
C ALA A 417 22.46 -3.45 27.47
N HIS A 418 22.95 -4.58 27.99
CA HIS A 418 22.97 -4.89 29.43
C HIS A 418 23.82 -3.89 30.21
N ALA A 419 25.03 -3.60 29.74
CA ALA A 419 25.95 -2.67 30.40
C ALA A 419 25.35 -1.26 30.56
N ARG A 420 24.39 -0.89 29.72
CA ARG A 420 23.68 0.39 29.74
C ARG A 420 22.33 0.34 30.46
N GLY A 421 21.91 -0.83 30.96
CA GLY A 421 20.64 -1.02 31.64
C GLY A 421 19.42 -0.89 30.73
N TRP A 422 19.57 -1.09 29.42
CA TRP A 422 18.48 -0.95 28.45
C TRP A 422 17.58 -2.19 28.36
N ILE A 423 18.10 -3.35 28.73
CA ILE A 423 17.37 -4.62 28.70
C ILE A 423 17.38 -5.30 30.08
N PRO A 424 16.34 -6.08 30.43
CA PRO A 424 16.29 -6.81 31.69
C PRO A 424 17.33 -7.93 31.77
N LYS A 425 17.84 -8.22 32.98
CA LYS A 425 18.85 -9.27 33.22
C LYS A 425 18.44 -10.67 32.81
N PHE A 426 17.13 -10.98 32.78
CA PHE A 426 16.63 -12.29 32.36
C PHE A 426 16.75 -12.52 30.85
N VAL A 427 16.95 -11.47 30.05
CA VAL A 427 17.24 -11.61 28.61
C VAL A 427 18.71 -11.98 28.46
N SER A 428 19.00 -13.25 28.22
CA SER A 428 20.35 -13.82 28.31
C SER A 428 20.92 -14.32 26.99
N LEU A 429 20.09 -14.62 26.00
CA LEU A 429 20.46 -15.27 24.75
C LEU A 429 20.46 -14.25 23.61
N ALA A 430 21.57 -14.14 22.88
CA ALA A 430 21.56 -13.37 21.64
C ALA A 430 20.70 -14.09 20.59
N PRO A 431 19.87 -13.37 19.81
CA PRO A 431 19.06 -13.98 18.77
C PRO A 431 19.93 -14.80 17.82
N THR A 432 19.58 -16.06 17.57
CA THR A 432 20.23 -16.88 16.55
C THR A 432 19.37 -16.95 15.29
N SER A 433 20.01 -17.24 14.15
CA SER A 433 19.33 -17.33 12.85
C SER A 433 18.98 -18.78 12.53
N VAL A 434 17.84 -19.01 11.87
CA VAL A 434 17.32 -20.36 11.60
C VAL A 434 18.25 -21.14 10.68
N LYS A 435 18.85 -20.44 9.70
CA LYS A 435 19.85 -20.96 8.77
C LYS A 435 20.91 -19.87 8.55
N PRO A 436 21.99 -19.84 9.36
CA PRO A 436 22.96 -18.73 9.38
C PRO A 436 23.62 -18.43 8.03
N ASP A 437 23.82 -19.46 7.20
CA ASP A 437 24.49 -19.38 5.90
C ASP A 437 23.51 -19.40 4.70
N ASP A 438 22.20 -19.50 4.96
CA ASP A 438 21.19 -19.56 3.91
C ASP A 438 20.71 -18.15 3.57
N MET A 439 21.08 -17.71 2.38
CA MET A 439 20.71 -16.42 1.82
C MET A 439 19.44 -16.48 0.95
N THR A 440 18.81 -17.65 0.82
CA THR A 440 17.80 -17.94 -0.21
C THR A 440 16.44 -18.39 0.30
N SER A 441 16.34 -19.01 1.48
CA SER A 441 15.07 -19.62 1.91
C SER A 441 13.97 -18.67 2.36
N GLY A 442 14.29 -17.38 2.62
CA GLY A 442 13.29 -16.38 3.01
C GLY A 442 12.65 -16.58 4.40
N VAL A 443 12.98 -17.65 5.14
CA VAL A 443 12.34 -18.00 6.42
C VAL A 443 12.43 -16.90 7.49
N GLU A 444 13.48 -16.06 7.43
CA GLU A 444 13.65 -14.93 8.35
C GLU A 444 12.55 -13.84 8.18
N PHE A 445 11.91 -13.77 7.01
CA PHE A 445 10.71 -12.96 6.77
C PHE A 445 10.05 -13.38 5.45
N GLN A 446 8.89 -14.03 5.52
CA GLN A 446 8.14 -14.51 4.35
C GLN A 446 6.70 -14.03 4.39
N ARG A 447 6.23 -13.32 3.35
CA ARG A 447 4.82 -12.94 3.23
C ARG A 447 3.96 -14.17 2.92
N LEU A 448 2.81 -14.24 3.59
CA LEU A 448 1.82 -15.29 3.43
C LEU A 448 0.47 -14.64 3.13
N VAL A 449 -0.21 -15.19 2.13
CA VAL A 449 -1.58 -14.83 1.81
C VAL A 449 -2.46 -15.98 2.28
N LEU A 450 -3.26 -15.76 3.34
CA LEU A 450 -4.05 -16.81 3.99
C LEU A 450 -5.53 -16.40 4.12
N GLY A 451 -6.40 -17.41 4.04
CA GLY A 451 -7.85 -17.23 4.02
C GLY A 451 -8.45 -17.70 2.70
N LYS A 452 -9.75 -18.03 2.70
CA LYS A 452 -10.44 -18.56 1.51
C LYS A 452 -10.46 -17.58 0.33
N ASP A 453 -10.24 -16.28 0.58
CA ASP A 453 -10.35 -15.20 -0.40
C ASP A 453 -8.99 -14.52 -0.70
N GLY A 454 -7.87 -15.00 -0.12
CA GLY A 454 -6.54 -14.36 -0.30
C GLY A 454 -6.43 -12.90 0.18
N ALA A 455 -7.43 -12.38 0.89
CA ALA A 455 -7.56 -10.94 1.19
C ALA A 455 -6.75 -10.45 2.40
N ARG A 456 -6.04 -11.32 3.13
CA ARG A 456 -5.33 -10.95 4.36
C ARG A 456 -3.83 -11.23 4.27
N ASN A 457 -3.06 -10.17 4.46
CA ASN A 457 -1.61 -10.22 4.49
C ASN A 457 -1.13 -10.68 5.86
N PHE A 458 -0.44 -11.81 5.85
CA PHE A 458 0.33 -12.30 6.97
C PHE A 458 1.80 -12.33 6.60
N PHE A 459 2.67 -12.48 7.59
CA PHE A 459 4.04 -12.89 7.36
C PHE A 459 4.47 -13.90 8.40
N LEU A 460 5.33 -14.81 7.99
CA LEU A 460 5.99 -15.81 8.81
C LEU A 460 7.43 -15.38 9.07
N ARG A 461 7.84 -15.46 10.34
CA ARG A 461 9.23 -15.29 10.75
C ARG A 461 9.53 -16.02 12.07
N PRO A 462 10.80 -16.20 12.45
CA PRO A 462 11.15 -16.73 13.75
C PRO A 462 10.69 -15.80 14.86
N LEU A 463 10.38 -16.35 16.04
CA LEU A 463 10.15 -15.56 17.26
C LEU A 463 11.49 -15.10 17.84
N HIS A 464 11.49 -13.89 18.39
CA HIS A 464 12.68 -13.29 18.99
C HIS A 464 12.38 -12.68 20.36
N PRO A 465 13.42 -12.38 21.18
CA PRO A 465 13.25 -11.68 22.46
C PRO A 465 12.45 -10.36 22.37
N SER A 466 12.43 -9.69 21.22
CA SER A 466 11.58 -8.50 20.98
C SER A 466 10.07 -8.81 21.02
N ASP A 467 9.68 -10.07 20.88
CA ASP A 467 8.27 -10.50 20.86
C ASP A 467 7.68 -10.81 22.23
N ILE A 468 8.40 -10.58 23.33
CA ILE A 468 7.90 -10.80 24.71
C ILE A 468 6.49 -10.20 24.88
N ARG A 469 6.30 -8.93 24.46
CA ARG A 469 5.01 -8.26 24.61
C ARG A 469 3.95 -8.82 23.65
N ARG A 470 4.33 -9.15 22.42
CA ARG A 470 3.42 -9.73 21.41
C ARG A 470 2.94 -11.11 21.85
N LEU A 471 3.83 -11.93 22.42
CA LEU A 471 3.48 -13.23 22.98
C LEU A 471 2.57 -13.08 24.21
N GLN A 472 2.80 -12.10 25.08
CA GLN A 472 1.89 -11.83 26.21
C GLN A 472 0.50 -11.44 25.73
N GLN A 473 0.39 -10.51 24.76
CA GLN A 473 -0.90 -10.10 24.20
C GLN A 473 -1.61 -11.28 23.55
N PHE A 474 -0.87 -12.06 22.75
CA PHE A 474 -1.36 -13.29 22.15
C PHE A 474 -1.85 -14.28 23.22
N PHE A 475 -1.10 -14.49 24.32
CA PHE A 475 -1.52 -15.35 25.42
C PHE A 475 -2.86 -14.90 26.03
N TYR A 476 -3.00 -13.62 26.37
CA TYR A 476 -4.21 -13.08 27.00
C TYR A 476 -5.41 -12.95 26.05
N SER A 477 -5.22 -13.10 24.74
CA SER A 477 -6.31 -13.08 23.77
C SER A 477 -6.96 -14.45 23.54
N HIS A 478 -6.42 -15.53 24.11
CA HIS A 478 -6.99 -16.87 24.00
C HIS A 478 -8.07 -17.14 25.05
N SER A 479 -9.01 -18.01 24.69
CA SER A 479 -9.90 -18.69 25.63
C SER A 479 -9.14 -19.53 26.66
N GLU A 480 -9.72 -19.69 27.85
CA GLU A 480 -9.17 -20.56 28.91
C GLU A 480 -8.92 -21.99 28.45
N GLU A 481 -9.80 -22.51 27.57
CA GLU A 481 -9.67 -23.85 26.99
C GLU A 481 -8.38 -23.97 26.16
N THR A 482 -8.08 -22.97 25.35
CA THR A 482 -6.87 -22.96 24.51
C THR A 482 -5.60 -22.81 25.34
N VAL A 483 -5.65 -21.99 26.40
CA VAL A 483 -4.55 -21.90 27.37
C VAL A 483 -4.32 -23.27 28.03
N ARG A 484 -5.37 -23.94 28.51
CA ARG A 484 -5.26 -25.29 29.09
C ARG A 484 -4.67 -26.29 28.10
N TRP A 485 -5.15 -26.31 26.86
CA TRP A 485 -4.64 -27.22 25.83
C TRP A 485 -3.17 -26.98 25.47
N ARG A 486 -2.71 -25.73 25.48
CA ARG A 486 -1.33 -25.39 25.13
C ARG A 486 -0.35 -25.65 26.27
N TYR A 487 -0.73 -25.37 27.52
CA TYR A 487 0.18 -25.42 28.67
C TYR A 487 -0.06 -26.63 29.59
N GLY A 488 -1.08 -27.44 29.33
CA GLY A 488 -1.46 -28.61 30.14
C GLY A 488 -2.26 -28.26 31.41
N TYR A 489 -2.33 -26.99 31.78
CA TYR A 489 -3.10 -26.46 32.92
C TYR A 489 -3.54 -25.02 32.65
N LEU A 490 -4.47 -24.50 33.46
CA LEU A 490 -4.88 -23.11 33.35
C LEU A 490 -3.81 -22.20 33.94
N ARG A 491 -3.03 -21.56 33.07
CA ARG A 491 -2.09 -20.53 33.46
C ARG A 491 -2.83 -19.19 33.51
N GLU A 492 -2.80 -18.51 34.67
CA GLU A 492 -3.54 -17.25 34.86
C GLU A 492 -2.74 -16.01 34.41
N ASN A 493 -1.41 -16.08 34.41
CA ASN A 493 -0.55 -14.96 34.05
C ASN A 493 0.64 -15.38 33.19
N MET A 494 1.14 -14.42 32.41
CA MET A 494 2.34 -14.54 31.58
C MET A 494 3.33 -13.43 31.93
N PRO A 495 4.13 -13.58 32.99
CA PRO A 495 5.22 -12.66 33.34
C PRO A 495 6.25 -12.52 32.20
N ALA A 496 7.01 -11.43 32.19
CA ALA A 496 7.90 -11.11 31.06
C ALA A 496 9.09 -12.06 30.90
N ASP A 497 9.63 -12.56 32.01
CA ASP A 497 10.66 -13.61 32.07
C ASP A 497 10.14 -14.95 31.55
N SER A 498 8.93 -15.36 31.95
CA SER A 498 8.29 -16.54 31.39
C SER A 498 7.97 -16.41 29.90
N ALA A 499 7.51 -15.24 29.45
CA ALA A 499 7.32 -14.98 28.02
C ALA A 499 8.65 -15.03 27.26
N TYR A 500 9.73 -14.55 27.88
CA TYR A 500 11.08 -14.63 27.31
C TYR A 500 11.55 -16.07 27.11
N GLU A 501 11.33 -16.99 28.05
CA GLU A 501 11.65 -18.43 27.87
C GLU A 501 10.98 -19.04 26.61
N LEU A 502 9.87 -18.45 26.20
CA LEU A 502 9.08 -18.90 25.06
C LEU A 502 9.48 -18.23 23.73
N VAL A 503 10.18 -17.09 23.75
CA VAL A 503 10.61 -16.37 22.51
C VAL A 503 12.13 -16.25 22.36
N GLY A 504 12.88 -16.39 23.44
CA GLY A 504 14.34 -16.44 23.48
C GLY A 504 14.86 -17.83 23.20
N VAL A 505 14.55 -18.34 22.01
CA VAL A 505 14.88 -19.70 21.56
C VAL A 505 16.20 -19.68 20.80
N ASP A 506 17.07 -20.65 21.05
CA ASP A 506 18.20 -20.90 20.16
C ASP A 506 17.67 -21.57 18.89
N GLN A 507 17.37 -20.72 17.91
CA GLN A 507 16.86 -21.09 16.60
C GLN A 507 17.81 -22.01 15.82
N THR A 508 19.06 -22.26 16.23
CA THR A 508 19.97 -23.21 15.55
C THR A 508 19.75 -24.66 15.99
N ARG A 509 19.33 -24.86 17.25
CA ARG A 509 19.03 -26.16 17.83
C ARG A 509 17.53 -26.40 17.80
N ASP A 510 16.80 -25.59 18.55
CA ASP A 510 15.34 -25.60 18.62
C ASP A 510 14.76 -24.72 17.49
N LEU A 511 13.44 -24.56 17.47
CA LEU A 511 12.80 -23.67 16.53
C LEU A 511 11.50 -23.11 17.09
N ALA A 512 11.31 -21.80 16.92
CA ALA A 512 10.02 -21.15 17.17
C ALA A 512 9.69 -20.18 16.04
N LEU A 513 8.61 -20.48 15.31
CA LEU A 513 8.09 -19.67 14.22
C LEU A 513 6.75 -19.04 14.62
N GLY A 514 6.53 -17.81 14.19
CA GLY A 514 5.27 -17.09 14.35
C GLY A 514 4.69 -16.65 13.01
N ILE A 515 3.37 -16.72 12.87
CA ILE A 515 2.64 -16.05 11.80
C ILE A 515 1.99 -14.81 12.38
N PHE A 516 2.28 -13.66 11.77
CA PHE A 516 1.82 -12.35 12.18
C PHE A 516 0.84 -11.80 11.13
N GLU A 517 -0.28 -11.23 11.57
CA GLU A 517 -1.22 -10.49 10.72
C GLU A 517 -0.74 -9.04 10.60
N GLU A 518 -0.65 -8.51 9.38
CA GLU A 518 -0.36 -7.10 9.19
C GLU A 518 -1.52 -6.24 9.72
N ALA A 519 -1.18 -5.28 10.58
CA ALA A 519 -2.16 -4.32 11.07
C ALA A 519 -2.43 -3.25 10.00
N HIS A 520 -3.69 -2.82 9.88
CA HIS A 520 -4.07 -1.78 8.93
C HIS A 520 -3.44 -0.43 9.35
N ALA A 521 -3.10 0.42 8.37
CA ALA A 521 -2.59 1.79 8.58
C ALA A 521 -1.29 1.90 9.43
N GLY A 522 -0.33 0.99 9.26
CA GLY A 522 0.99 1.08 9.91
C GLY A 522 0.98 0.74 11.40
N GLY A 523 -0.04 0.00 11.86
CA GLY A 523 -0.07 -0.58 13.20
C GLY A 523 1.00 -1.65 13.41
N ALA A 524 1.27 -2.00 14.67
CA ALA A 524 2.19 -3.09 14.99
C ALA A 524 1.57 -4.45 14.57
N PRO A 525 2.34 -5.34 13.93
CA PRO A 525 1.83 -6.63 13.50
C PRO A 525 1.42 -7.50 14.69
N GLU A 526 0.31 -8.22 14.54
CA GLU A 526 -0.29 -9.02 15.60
C GLU A 526 0.07 -10.49 15.43
N LEU A 527 0.64 -11.11 16.46
CA LEU A 527 0.95 -12.54 16.46
C LEU A 527 -0.36 -13.35 16.46
N ARG A 528 -0.55 -14.22 15.46
CA ARG A 528 -1.77 -15.03 15.29
C ARG A 528 -1.56 -16.52 15.45
N SER A 529 -0.36 -17.02 15.25
CA SER A 529 -0.05 -18.41 15.56
C SER A 529 1.43 -18.59 15.85
N VAL A 530 1.73 -19.63 16.62
CA VAL A 530 3.08 -20.04 16.99
C VAL A 530 3.21 -21.54 16.77
N GLY A 531 4.26 -21.96 16.08
CA GLY A 531 4.67 -23.34 15.94
C GLY A 531 6.09 -23.51 16.47
N ARG A 532 6.36 -24.59 17.20
CA ARG A 532 7.67 -24.86 17.79
C ARG A 532 8.07 -26.30 17.63
N PHE A 533 9.37 -26.53 17.60
CA PHE A 533 9.94 -27.81 18.00
C PHE A 533 11.08 -27.64 18.99
N TYR A 534 11.23 -28.62 19.89
CA TYR A 534 12.34 -28.74 20.83
C TYR A 534 13.11 -30.02 20.51
N GLN A 535 14.40 -29.92 20.21
CA GLN A 535 15.20 -31.08 19.78
C GLN A 535 15.58 -31.96 20.98
N ASP A 536 15.25 -33.25 20.88
CA ASP A 536 15.62 -34.26 21.87
C ASP A 536 17.14 -34.51 21.88
N ASP A 537 17.65 -35.02 23.00
CA ASP A 537 19.10 -35.28 23.17
C ASP A 537 19.66 -36.34 22.20
N ASP A 538 18.79 -37.13 21.56
CA ASP A 538 19.19 -38.11 20.53
C ASP A 538 19.54 -37.46 19.18
N GLY A 539 19.23 -36.18 19.01
CA GLY A 539 19.45 -35.39 17.81
C GLY A 539 18.57 -35.76 16.62
N LYS A 540 17.73 -36.80 16.73
CA LYS A 540 16.91 -37.38 15.66
C LYS A 540 15.43 -37.19 15.86
N SER A 541 14.99 -36.83 17.06
CA SER A 541 13.60 -36.54 17.37
C SER A 541 13.41 -35.15 17.95
N ALA A 542 12.19 -34.62 17.85
CA ALA A 542 11.81 -33.36 18.46
C ALA A 542 10.34 -33.33 18.90
N GLU A 543 10.08 -32.72 20.05
CA GLU A 543 8.73 -32.41 20.53
C GLU A 543 8.17 -31.22 19.74
N ILE A 544 6.95 -31.30 19.22
CA ILE A 544 6.29 -30.19 18.51
C ILE A 544 5.09 -29.63 19.29
N ALA A 545 4.93 -28.30 19.24
CA ALA A 545 3.80 -27.62 19.88
C ALA A 545 3.27 -26.47 19.02
N PHE A 546 1.95 -26.32 18.97
CA PHE A 546 1.28 -25.27 18.21
C PHE A 546 0.22 -24.56 19.03
N VAL A 547 0.02 -23.29 18.70
CA VAL A 547 -1.14 -22.53 19.15
C VAL A 547 -1.55 -21.58 18.02
N VAL A 548 -2.85 -21.55 17.72
CA VAL A 548 -3.45 -20.67 16.71
C VAL A 548 -4.56 -19.90 17.41
N HIS A 549 -4.57 -18.58 17.20
CA HIS A 549 -5.60 -17.70 17.75
C HIS A 549 -7.00 -18.23 17.43
N ASP A 550 -7.91 -18.16 18.40
CA ASP A 550 -9.24 -18.77 18.30
C ASP A 550 -10.01 -18.30 17.07
N GLU A 551 -9.98 -16.99 16.79
CA GLU A 551 -10.62 -16.36 15.62
C GLU A 551 -9.90 -16.58 14.28
N ARG A 552 -8.70 -17.18 14.26
CA ARG A 552 -7.89 -17.41 13.05
C ARG A 552 -7.69 -18.89 12.75
N ARG A 553 -8.44 -19.76 13.44
CA ARG A 553 -8.47 -21.21 13.17
C ARG A 553 -9.04 -21.48 11.79
N ARG A 554 -8.69 -22.64 11.22
CA ARG A 554 -9.14 -23.12 9.90
C ARG A 554 -8.68 -22.27 8.69
N MET A 555 -7.69 -21.40 8.88
CA MET A 555 -7.03 -20.65 7.78
C MET A 555 -5.76 -21.33 7.23
N GLY A 556 -5.42 -22.54 7.70
CA GLY A 556 -4.23 -23.28 7.25
C GLY A 556 -2.92 -22.93 7.97
N MET A 557 -2.93 -21.97 8.91
CA MET A 557 -1.73 -21.54 9.65
C MET A 557 -0.96 -22.69 10.33
N ALA A 558 -1.66 -23.60 11.01
CA ALA A 558 -1.02 -24.74 11.67
C ALA A 558 -0.37 -25.73 10.69
N SER A 559 -0.98 -25.92 9.51
CA SER A 559 -0.40 -26.74 8.45
C SER A 559 0.86 -26.10 7.89
N ILE A 560 0.83 -24.80 7.61
CA ILE A 560 2.00 -24.06 7.12
C ILE A 560 3.14 -24.11 8.13
N LEU A 561 2.83 -23.86 9.41
CA LEU A 561 3.83 -23.98 10.47
C LEU A 561 4.41 -25.39 10.53
N LEU A 562 3.58 -26.44 10.50
CA LEU A 562 4.06 -27.83 10.52
C LEU A 562 4.96 -28.15 9.32
N GLU A 563 4.58 -27.71 8.12
CA GLU A 563 5.36 -27.90 6.89
C GLU A 563 6.72 -27.20 6.97
N GLN A 564 6.74 -25.95 7.45
CA GLN A 564 7.97 -25.18 7.63
C GLN A 564 8.88 -25.77 8.72
N LEU A 565 8.31 -26.18 9.86
CA LEU A 565 9.04 -26.87 10.91
C LEU A 565 9.65 -28.18 10.37
N ALA A 566 8.91 -28.95 9.57
CA ALA A 566 9.38 -30.21 8.97
C ALA A 566 10.50 -29.99 7.94
N ASP A 567 10.42 -28.95 7.10
CA ASP A 567 11.49 -28.62 6.14
C ASP A 567 12.80 -28.31 6.86
N ILE A 568 12.73 -27.48 7.90
CA ILE A 568 13.91 -27.11 8.70
C ILE A 568 14.43 -28.30 9.50
N ALA A 569 13.55 -29.09 10.10
CA ALA A 569 13.91 -30.30 10.83
C ALA A 569 14.61 -31.33 9.93
N SER A 570 14.10 -31.53 8.71
CA SER A 570 14.73 -32.42 7.72
C SER A 570 16.13 -31.94 7.34
N ALA A 571 16.30 -30.63 7.11
CA ALA A 571 17.62 -30.04 6.83
C ALA A 571 18.61 -30.20 8.00
N ARG A 572 18.12 -30.35 9.24
CA ARG A 572 18.91 -30.58 10.46
C ARG A 572 19.10 -32.07 10.80
N GLY A 573 18.56 -32.98 10.01
CA GLY A 573 18.66 -34.42 10.26
C GLY A 573 17.72 -34.96 11.34
N ILE A 574 16.69 -34.20 11.74
CA ILE A 574 15.62 -34.71 12.60
C ILE A 574 14.71 -35.59 11.75
N GLU A 575 14.54 -36.83 12.17
CA GLU A 575 13.81 -37.87 11.46
C GLU A 575 12.34 -37.94 11.91
N ARG A 576 12.05 -37.58 13.17
CA ARG A 576 10.73 -37.80 13.79
C ARG A 576 10.26 -36.61 14.64
N PHE A 577 8.97 -36.32 14.57
CA PHE A 577 8.28 -35.46 15.52
C PHE A 577 7.38 -36.26 16.46
N TRP A 578 7.25 -35.77 17.69
CA TRP A 578 6.24 -36.24 18.63
C TRP A 578 5.55 -35.07 19.33
N ALA A 579 4.33 -35.30 19.83
CA ALA A 579 3.58 -34.32 20.59
C ALA A 579 2.61 -35.01 21.54
N GLU A 580 2.40 -34.43 22.71
CA GLU A 580 1.34 -34.84 23.62
C GLU A 580 0.08 -33.99 23.41
N VAL A 581 -1.05 -34.64 23.11
CA VAL A 581 -2.30 -33.98 22.75
C VAL A 581 -3.41 -34.43 23.67
N MET A 582 -3.98 -33.48 24.44
CA MET A 582 -5.09 -33.76 25.37
C MET A 582 -6.31 -34.34 24.64
N THR A 583 -7.06 -35.22 25.31
CA THR A 583 -8.22 -35.93 24.74
C THR A 583 -9.28 -34.98 24.13
N GLY A 584 -9.45 -33.78 24.69
CA GLY A 584 -10.38 -32.76 24.21
C GLY A 584 -9.94 -32.01 22.93
N ASN A 585 -8.66 -32.00 22.58
CA ASN A 585 -8.12 -31.23 21.46
C ASN A 585 -8.22 -32.00 20.13
N ARG A 586 -9.47 -32.28 19.71
CA ARG A 586 -9.77 -32.96 18.43
C ARG A 586 -9.15 -32.27 17.21
N PRO A 587 -9.15 -30.93 17.08
CA PRO A 587 -8.56 -30.27 15.91
C PRO A 587 -7.07 -30.57 15.72
N MET A 588 -6.27 -30.58 16.81
CA MET A 588 -4.84 -30.87 16.72
C MET A 588 -4.59 -32.32 16.33
N ARG A 589 -5.36 -33.27 16.90
CA ARG A 589 -5.29 -34.68 16.53
C ARG A 589 -5.58 -34.91 15.05
N GLN A 590 -6.63 -34.29 14.52
CA GLN A 590 -6.99 -34.39 13.11
C GLN A 590 -5.90 -33.82 12.20
N LEU A 591 -5.25 -32.72 12.61
CA LEU A 591 -4.11 -32.18 11.88
C LEU A 591 -2.95 -33.18 11.84
N PHE A 592 -2.58 -33.78 12.97
CA PHE A 592 -1.48 -34.74 13.03
C PHE A 592 -1.80 -36.04 12.27
N GLU A 593 -3.00 -36.57 12.43
CA GLU A 593 -3.49 -37.75 11.69
C GLU A 593 -3.47 -37.49 10.17
N LYS A 594 -3.83 -36.28 9.72
CA LYS A 594 -3.73 -35.86 8.31
C LYS A 594 -2.29 -35.95 7.78
N TYR A 595 -1.28 -35.68 8.60
CA TYR A 595 0.14 -35.80 8.23
C TYR A 595 0.76 -37.14 8.66
N GLY A 596 -0.07 -38.18 8.84
CA GLY A 596 0.38 -39.55 9.04
C GLY A 596 0.77 -39.90 10.48
N ALA A 597 0.29 -39.16 11.48
CA ALA A 597 0.59 -39.46 12.87
C ALA A 597 0.03 -40.80 13.34
N THR A 598 0.83 -41.53 14.11
CA THR A 598 0.36 -42.65 14.92
C THR A 598 0.12 -42.16 16.35
N SER A 599 -1.04 -42.47 16.93
CA SER A 599 -1.43 -42.00 18.26
C SER A 599 -1.52 -43.16 19.24
N LYS A 600 -0.88 -43.05 20.42
CA LYS A 600 -1.03 -43.97 21.55
C LYS A 600 -1.55 -43.21 22.76
N ARG A 601 -2.37 -43.84 23.60
CA ARG A 601 -2.82 -43.19 24.84
C ARG A 601 -1.62 -42.92 25.74
N SER A 602 -1.51 -41.70 26.28
CA SER A 602 -0.45 -41.34 27.22
C SER A 602 -0.61 -42.16 28.51
N GLN A 603 0.52 -42.52 29.12
CA GLN A 603 0.55 -43.16 30.45
C GLN A 603 0.58 -42.12 31.58
N ASP A 604 0.99 -40.90 31.26
CA ASP A 604 1.29 -39.85 32.24
C ASP A 604 0.25 -38.72 32.25
N THR A 605 -0.54 -38.56 31.18
CA THR A 605 -1.58 -37.52 31.07
C THR A 605 -2.91 -38.06 30.50
N ASP A 606 -3.98 -37.28 30.65
CA ASP A 606 -5.27 -37.54 29.99
C ASP A 606 -5.25 -37.11 28.51
N GLY A 607 -4.41 -37.78 27.73
CA GLY A 607 -4.16 -37.44 26.33
C GLY A 607 -3.58 -38.59 25.50
N PHE A 608 -3.09 -38.22 24.31
CA PHE A 608 -2.47 -39.11 23.33
C PHE A 608 -1.06 -38.61 23.01
N VAL A 609 -0.09 -39.51 22.94
CA VAL A 609 1.21 -39.25 22.33
C VAL A 609 1.08 -39.53 20.84
N CYS A 610 1.19 -38.49 20.03
CA CYS A 610 1.19 -38.55 18.58
C CYS A 610 2.64 -38.56 18.06
N THR A 611 2.96 -39.45 17.12
CA THR A 611 4.30 -39.58 16.52
C THR A 611 4.22 -39.57 15.00
N MET A 612 5.07 -38.78 14.36
CA MET A 612 5.08 -38.52 12.91
C MET A 612 6.51 -38.57 12.36
N GLU A 613 6.70 -39.20 11.19
CA GLU A 613 8.00 -39.22 10.49
C GLU A 613 8.12 -37.96 9.61
N VAL A 614 9.22 -37.19 9.75
CA VAL A 614 9.41 -35.90 9.07
C VAL A 614 9.37 -36.04 7.55
N ALA A 615 9.99 -37.09 7.02
CA ALA A 615 9.96 -37.39 5.59
C ALA A 615 8.52 -37.58 5.06
N LYS A 616 7.64 -38.18 5.86
CA LYS A 616 6.24 -38.39 5.48
C LYS A 616 5.44 -37.09 5.47
N ILE A 617 5.74 -36.18 6.41
CA ILE A 617 5.14 -34.83 6.43
C ILE A 617 5.48 -34.10 5.13
N LEU A 618 6.75 -34.11 4.71
CA LEU A 618 7.19 -33.45 3.48
C LEU A 618 6.63 -34.09 2.21
N GLU A 619 6.52 -35.42 2.18
CA GLU A 619 5.86 -36.15 1.09
C GLU A 619 4.39 -35.71 0.95
N LEU A 620 3.64 -35.72 2.06
CA LEU A 620 2.24 -35.31 2.09
C LEU A 620 2.08 -33.81 1.83
N ALA A 621 3.00 -32.97 2.28
CA ALA A 621 3.00 -31.53 2.00
C ALA A 621 3.12 -31.27 0.49
N LYS A 622 4.03 -31.97 -0.20
CA LYS A 622 4.14 -31.88 -1.67
C LYS A 622 2.87 -32.34 -2.37
N LEU A 623 2.24 -33.42 -1.89
CA LEU A 623 0.98 -33.93 -2.43
C LEU A 623 -0.18 -32.93 -2.20
N PHE A 624 -0.28 -32.33 -1.01
CA PHE A 624 -1.27 -31.29 -0.72
C PHE A 624 -0.99 -30.00 -1.50
N GLN A 625 0.28 -29.68 -1.77
CA GLN A 625 0.68 -28.54 -2.60
C GLN A 625 0.41 -28.80 -4.08
N SER A 626 0.60 -30.02 -4.59
CA SER A 626 0.19 -30.38 -5.97
C SER A 626 -1.32 -30.44 -6.11
N GLU A 627 -2.06 -30.92 -5.11
CA GLU A 627 -3.54 -30.85 -5.10
C GLU A 627 -4.05 -29.41 -4.96
N ARG A 628 -3.32 -28.53 -4.26
CA ARG A 628 -3.59 -27.08 -4.24
C ARG A 628 -3.20 -26.41 -5.56
N GLY A 629 -2.11 -26.84 -6.19
CA GLY A 629 -1.61 -26.35 -7.48
C GLY A 629 -2.44 -26.82 -8.67
N GLU A 630 -2.98 -28.04 -8.64
CA GLU A 630 -3.96 -28.58 -9.58
C GLU A 630 -5.36 -28.02 -9.32
N LYS A 631 -5.67 -27.54 -8.11
CA LYS A 631 -6.84 -26.68 -7.84
C LYS A 631 -6.65 -25.22 -8.22
N LEU A 632 -5.40 -24.78 -8.45
CA LEU A 632 -5.06 -23.43 -8.91
C LEU A 632 -4.82 -23.37 -10.44
N ASN A 633 -4.54 -24.52 -11.07
CA ASN A 633 -4.36 -24.68 -12.53
C ASN A 633 -5.41 -25.63 -13.16
N GLY A 634 -6.41 -26.05 -12.39
CA GLY A 634 -7.52 -26.84 -12.88
C GLY A 634 -8.70 -25.92 -13.11
N ASP A 635 -8.92 -25.54 -14.37
CA ASP A 635 -10.17 -25.00 -14.88
C ASP A 635 -11.31 -26.00 -14.63
N ALA A 636 -11.84 -25.99 -13.42
CA ALA A 636 -13.19 -26.41 -13.13
C ALA A 636 -13.89 -25.21 -12.51
N ALA A 637 -14.84 -24.65 -13.25
CA ALA A 637 -15.63 -23.51 -12.85
C ALA A 637 -16.15 -23.66 -11.40
N PRO A 638 -16.08 -22.61 -10.57
CA PRO A 638 -16.65 -22.66 -9.23
C PRO A 638 -18.15 -23.01 -9.32
N SER A 639 -18.58 -24.05 -8.59
CA SER A 639 -20.01 -24.33 -8.43
C SER A 639 -20.59 -23.35 -7.41
N TYR A 640 -21.36 -22.36 -7.89
CA TYR A 640 -22.05 -21.41 -7.04
C TYR A 640 -23.34 -21.96 -6.49
N ARG A 641 -23.58 -21.71 -5.20
CA ARG A 641 -24.88 -21.93 -4.58
C ARG A 641 -25.66 -20.63 -4.60
N VAL A 642 -26.69 -20.55 -5.44
CA VAL A 642 -27.47 -19.32 -5.65
C VAL A 642 -28.79 -19.42 -4.89
N GLY A 643 -29.09 -18.40 -4.08
CA GLY A 643 -30.38 -18.21 -3.44
C GLY A 643 -31.37 -17.44 -4.31
N TRP A 644 -32.65 -17.63 -4.09
CA TRP A 644 -33.66 -16.85 -4.79
C TRP A 644 -34.88 -16.56 -3.92
N PHE A 645 -35.52 -15.41 -4.13
CA PHE A 645 -36.75 -15.02 -3.43
C PHE A 645 -37.83 -14.61 -4.42
N TRP A 646 -39.06 -15.09 -4.18
CA TRP A 646 -40.30 -14.55 -4.72
C TRP A 646 -41.43 -14.87 -3.75
N SER A 647 -42.42 -13.99 -3.61
CA SER A 647 -43.56 -14.23 -2.72
C SER A 647 -44.87 -13.71 -3.28
N GLU A 648 -45.91 -14.55 -3.23
CA GLU A 648 -47.29 -14.14 -3.52
C GLU A 648 -47.73 -12.92 -2.69
N SER A 649 -47.14 -12.70 -1.51
CA SER A 649 -47.44 -11.53 -0.68
C SER A 649 -47.13 -10.22 -1.38
N CYS A 650 -46.12 -10.17 -2.26
CA CYS A 650 -45.73 -8.97 -2.99
C CYS A 650 -46.75 -8.55 -4.07
N LEU A 651 -47.62 -9.48 -4.50
CA LEU A 651 -48.74 -9.19 -5.41
C LEU A 651 -49.82 -8.30 -4.75
N LYS A 652 -49.86 -8.25 -3.41
CA LYS A 652 -50.86 -7.48 -2.67
C LYS A 652 -50.64 -5.97 -2.69
N HIS A 653 -49.45 -5.51 -3.09
CA HIS A 653 -49.15 -4.08 -3.24
C HIS A 653 -49.85 -3.49 -4.48
N ASP A 654 -51.18 -3.51 -4.58
CA ASP A 654 -51.87 -3.00 -5.77
C ASP A 654 -51.74 -1.46 -5.89
N THR A 655 -51.04 -0.98 -6.92
CA THR A 655 -50.80 0.44 -7.21
C THR A 655 -51.94 1.10 -7.99
N GLY A 656 -52.95 0.33 -8.38
CA GLY A 656 -54.14 0.83 -9.07
C GLY A 656 -54.03 0.87 -10.60
N PRO A 657 -55.15 1.17 -11.28
CA PRO A 657 -55.22 1.11 -12.74
C PRO A 657 -54.39 2.21 -13.41
N GLY A 658 -53.75 1.88 -14.54
CA GLY A 658 -52.98 2.82 -15.36
C GLY A 658 -51.55 3.06 -14.89
N GLN A 659 -51.12 2.41 -13.80
CA GLN A 659 -49.73 2.39 -13.39
C GLN A 659 -48.93 1.37 -14.20
N VAL A 660 -47.64 1.65 -14.40
CA VAL A 660 -46.70 0.73 -15.06
C VAL A 660 -46.12 -0.29 -14.07
N GLU A 661 -45.95 0.12 -12.81
CA GLU A 661 -45.57 -0.77 -11.70
C GLU A 661 -46.82 -1.53 -11.26
N THR A 662 -46.97 -2.81 -11.60
CA THR A 662 -48.23 -3.57 -11.40
C THR A 662 -48.00 -4.94 -10.74
N PRO A 663 -49.02 -5.53 -10.10
CA PRO A 663 -48.95 -6.93 -9.67
C PRO A 663 -48.73 -7.92 -10.83
N GLU A 664 -49.21 -7.60 -12.03
CA GLU A 664 -49.09 -8.44 -13.22
C GLU A 664 -47.63 -8.65 -13.63
N ARG A 665 -46.80 -7.60 -13.70
CA ARG A 665 -45.36 -7.77 -14.02
C ARG A 665 -44.65 -8.70 -13.04
N TYR A 666 -45.01 -8.63 -11.76
CA TYR A 666 -44.40 -9.47 -10.72
C TYR A 666 -44.92 -10.93 -10.77
N GLN A 667 -46.17 -11.13 -11.20
CA GLN A 667 -46.74 -12.46 -11.42
C GLN A 667 -46.05 -13.16 -12.58
N VAL A 668 -45.93 -12.50 -13.74
CA VAL A 668 -45.29 -13.06 -14.95
C VAL A 668 -43.82 -13.41 -14.68
N LEU A 669 -43.09 -12.52 -13.99
CA LEU A 669 -41.74 -12.80 -13.51
C LEU A 669 -41.67 -14.05 -12.62
N GLY A 670 -42.57 -14.14 -11.64
CA GLY A 670 -42.62 -15.25 -10.69
C GLY A 670 -42.94 -16.61 -11.34
N ASP A 671 -43.81 -16.63 -12.34
CA ASP A 671 -44.12 -17.82 -13.12
C ASP A 671 -42.90 -18.31 -13.91
N ARG A 672 -42.12 -17.38 -14.48
CA ARG A 672 -40.89 -17.71 -15.21
C ARG A 672 -39.76 -18.19 -14.29
N LEU A 673 -39.47 -17.46 -13.21
CA LEU A 673 -38.34 -17.78 -12.32
C LEU A 673 -38.55 -19.06 -11.52
N ARG A 674 -39.78 -19.42 -11.14
CA ARG A 674 -40.05 -20.67 -10.38
C ARG A 674 -39.56 -21.91 -11.12
N GLY A 675 -39.88 -22.03 -12.41
CA GLY A 675 -39.44 -23.16 -13.23
C GLY A 675 -37.92 -23.23 -13.40
N LEU A 676 -37.27 -22.06 -13.53
CA LEU A 676 -35.81 -21.97 -13.60
C LEU A 676 -35.14 -22.31 -12.28
N ALA A 677 -35.66 -21.80 -11.17
CA ALA A 677 -35.14 -22.07 -9.83
C ALA A 677 -35.17 -23.57 -9.50
N GLU A 678 -36.24 -24.27 -9.89
CA GLU A 678 -36.31 -25.73 -9.77
C GLU A 678 -35.29 -26.45 -10.67
N THR A 679 -35.11 -25.97 -11.91
CA THR A 679 -34.19 -26.56 -12.88
C THR A 679 -32.72 -26.37 -12.49
N LEU A 680 -32.38 -25.23 -11.90
CA LEU A 680 -31.02 -24.84 -11.50
C LEU A 680 -30.68 -25.20 -10.05
N ASP A 681 -31.59 -25.86 -9.32
CA ASP A 681 -31.44 -26.19 -7.88
C ASP A 681 -31.15 -24.95 -7.00
N ALA A 682 -31.85 -23.85 -7.27
CA ALA A 682 -31.71 -22.61 -6.54
C ALA A 682 -32.26 -22.73 -5.10
N VAL A 683 -31.56 -22.15 -4.14
CA VAL A 683 -31.93 -22.23 -2.72
C VAL A 683 -33.03 -21.22 -2.40
N PRO A 684 -34.24 -21.62 -1.98
CA PRO A 684 -35.30 -20.67 -1.67
C PRO A 684 -34.97 -19.84 -0.42
N LEU A 685 -35.23 -18.53 -0.50
CA LEU A 685 -35.28 -17.58 0.60
C LEU A 685 -36.73 -17.40 1.05
N ARG A 686 -36.95 -17.17 2.35
CA ARG A 686 -38.31 -17.10 2.91
C ARG A 686 -38.89 -15.70 2.97
N GLY A 687 -38.03 -14.71 3.20
CA GLY A 687 -38.42 -13.35 3.52
C GLY A 687 -39.02 -13.23 4.92
N ARG A 688 -38.89 -12.04 5.49
CA ARG A 688 -39.61 -11.62 6.70
C ARG A 688 -39.88 -10.12 6.60
N GLU A 689 -40.81 -9.63 7.41
CA GLU A 689 -40.97 -8.19 7.55
C GLU A 689 -39.76 -7.60 8.28
N ALA A 690 -39.17 -6.54 7.69
CA ALA A 690 -38.15 -5.74 8.33
C ALA A 690 -38.72 -5.01 9.54
N THR A 691 -37.97 -5.02 10.63
CA THR A 691 -38.32 -4.28 11.84
C THR A 691 -38.08 -2.79 11.65
N ARG A 692 -38.77 -1.96 12.44
CA ARG A 692 -38.54 -0.52 12.42
C ARG A 692 -37.08 -0.14 12.69
N ALA A 693 -36.40 -0.86 13.59
CA ALA A 693 -34.99 -0.62 13.89
C ALA A 693 -34.08 -0.85 12.67
N GLU A 694 -34.42 -1.82 11.82
CA GLU A 694 -33.67 -2.08 10.59
C GLU A 694 -33.93 -0.99 9.55
N LEU A 695 -35.18 -0.53 9.40
CA LEU A 695 -35.52 0.57 8.49
C LEU A 695 -34.82 1.90 8.87
N LEU A 696 -34.67 2.15 10.18
CA LEU A 696 -34.00 3.35 10.71
C LEU A 696 -32.50 3.43 10.38
N ARG A 697 -31.88 2.37 9.84
CA ARG A 697 -30.48 2.40 9.41
C ARG A 697 -30.24 3.32 8.22
N CYS A 698 -31.25 3.49 7.36
CA CYS A 698 -31.16 4.35 6.17
C CYS A 698 -32.21 5.47 6.16
N HIS A 699 -33.35 5.27 6.83
CA HIS A 699 -34.46 6.21 6.77
C HIS A 699 -34.66 6.98 8.07
N ALA A 700 -35.02 8.26 7.93
CA ALA A 700 -35.37 9.11 9.03
C ALA A 700 -36.66 8.64 9.72
N ALA A 701 -36.70 8.71 11.05
CA ALA A 701 -37.85 8.24 11.83
C ALA A 701 -39.18 8.88 11.40
N HIS A 702 -39.15 10.18 11.07
CA HIS A 702 -40.34 10.90 10.63
C HIS A 702 -40.85 10.43 9.27
N TYR A 703 -39.97 9.95 8.38
CA TYR A 703 -40.39 9.39 7.09
C TYR A 703 -41.07 8.02 7.27
N LEU A 704 -40.55 7.17 8.15
CA LEU A 704 -41.23 5.91 8.50
C LEU A 704 -42.63 6.17 9.07
N ASP A 705 -42.79 7.23 9.86
CA ASP A 705 -44.09 7.65 10.37
C ASP A 705 -45.01 8.16 9.26
N ILE A 706 -44.48 8.89 8.27
CA ILE A 706 -45.25 9.31 7.09
C ILE A 706 -45.78 8.11 6.31
N VAL A 707 -44.94 7.12 6.00
CA VAL A 707 -45.36 5.91 5.28
C VAL A 707 -46.47 5.19 6.05
N HIS A 708 -46.29 5.01 7.36
CA HIS A 708 -47.30 4.38 8.21
C HIS A 708 -48.62 5.16 8.23
N ILE A 709 -48.55 6.48 8.43
CA ILE A 709 -49.73 7.35 8.47
C ILE A 709 -50.47 7.38 7.13
N ASP A 710 -49.77 7.42 6.00
CA ASP A 710 -50.39 7.46 4.68
C ASP A 710 -51.09 6.15 4.33
N VAL A 711 -50.47 5.01 4.67
CA VAL A 711 -51.10 3.69 4.50
C VAL A 711 -52.32 3.51 5.41
N GLU A 712 -52.21 3.87 6.69
CA GLU A 712 -53.34 3.79 7.65
C GLU A 712 -54.50 4.72 7.28
N ASN A 713 -54.22 5.88 6.67
CA ASN A 713 -55.24 6.80 6.17
C ASN A 713 -55.79 6.40 4.79
N LEU A 714 -55.38 5.26 4.24
CA LEU A 714 -55.81 4.77 2.92
C LEU A 714 -55.55 5.79 1.81
N ALA A 715 -54.41 6.49 1.87
CA ALA A 715 -54.01 7.41 0.81
C ALA A 715 -53.71 6.62 -0.49
N ASP A 716 -54.04 7.20 -1.64
CA ASP A 716 -53.78 6.57 -2.94
C ASP A 716 -52.28 6.60 -3.33
N GLN A 717 -51.51 7.50 -2.72
CA GLN A 717 -50.07 7.67 -2.93
C GLN A 717 -49.39 8.26 -1.68
N LEU A 718 -48.07 8.08 -1.54
CA LEU A 718 -47.30 8.73 -0.48
C LEU A 718 -47.34 10.25 -0.65
N ARG A 719 -47.55 10.99 0.44
CA ARG A 719 -47.54 12.47 0.43
C ARG A 719 -46.19 13.06 0.02
N THR A 720 -45.14 12.25 0.04
CA THR A 720 -43.79 12.66 -0.35
C THR A 720 -43.59 12.72 -1.86
N GLY A 721 -44.51 12.24 -2.68
CA GLY A 721 -44.33 12.31 -4.13
C GLY A 721 -45.30 11.46 -4.94
N ASP A 722 -44.71 10.73 -5.88
CA ASP A 722 -45.30 10.03 -7.01
C ASP A 722 -45.30 8.51 -6.83
N THR A 723 -45.30 8.02 -5.59
CA THR A 723 -45.32 6.59 -5.26
C THR A 723 -46.74 6.16 -4.86
N PRO A 724 -47.49 5.45 -5.73
CA PRO A 724 -48.79 4.92 -5.38
C PRO A 724 -48.70 3.90 -4.24
N ILE A 725 -49.70 3.88 -3.36
CA ILE A 725 -49.78 2.94 -2.24
C ILE A 725 -51.19 2.40 -2.06
N CYS A 726 -51.29 1.30 -1.33
CA CYS A 726 -52.52 0.67 -0.90
C CYS A 726 -52.36 0.19 0.55
N PRO A 727 -53.43 -0.37 1.17
CA PRO A 727 -53.38 -0.81 2.57
C PRO A 727 -52.29 -1.85 2.88
N GLU A 728 -51.83 -2.60 1.88
CA GLU A 728 -50.80 -3.63 2.04
C GLU A 728 -49.37 -3.12 1.78
N SER A 729 -49.21 -1.90 1.25
CA SER A 729 -47.92 -1.37 0.79
C SER A 729 -46.84 -1.39 1.86
N GLU A 730 -47.11 -0.89 3.07
CA GLU A 730 -46.08 -0.83 4.12
C GLU A 730 -45.61 -2.23 4.53
N ARG A 731 -46.55 -3.16 4.68
CA ARG A 731 -46.28 -4.55 5.06
C ARG A 731 -45.45 -5.26 3.98
N VAL A 732 -45.83 -5.08 2.72
CA VAL A 732 -45.14 -5.67 1.57
C VAL A 732 -43.76 -5.05 1.35
N ALA A 733 -43.61 -3.73 1.51
CA ALA A 733 -42.30 -3.07 1.47
C ALA A 733 -41.37 -3.56 2.58
N LYS A 734 -41.88 -3.80 3.79
CA LYS A 734 -41.11 -4.45 4.87
C LYS A 734 -40.68 -5.87 4.50
N LEU A 735 -41.54 -6.64 3.84
CA LEU A 735 -41.20 -7.98 3.37
C LEU A 735 -40.10 -7.94 2.30
N ALA A 736 -40.16 -7.00 1.35
CA ALA A 736 -39.14 -6.77 0.33
C ALA A 736 -37.76 -6.51 0.97
N VAL A 737 -37.70 -5.57 1.91
CA VAL A 737 -36.46 -5.28 2.66
C VAL A 737 -35.97 -6.53 3.38
N GLY A 738 -36.82 -7.20 4.16
CA GLY A 738 -36.38 -8.32 4.98
C GLY A 738 -35.99 -9.57 4.19
N ALA A 739 -36.50 -9.76 2.97
CA ALA A 739 -35.99 -10.77 2.03
C ALA A 739 -34.54 -10.45 1.59
N GLY A 740 -34.26 -9.18 1.31
CA GLY A 740 -32.89 -8.70 1.06
C GLY A 740 -31.97 -8.91 2.26
N LEU A 741 -32.45 -8.63 3.48
CA LEU A 741 -31.67 -8.86 4.71
C LEU A 741 -31.36 -10.34 4.92
N GLU A 742 -32.32 -11.24 4.70
CA GLU A 742 -32.08 -12.70 4.75
C GLU A 742 -31.04 -13.13 3.70
N ALA A 743 -31.08 -12.57 2.49
CA ALA A 743 -30.08 -12.85 1.47
C ALA A 743 -28.67 -12.44 1.94
N VAL A 744 -28.54 -11.26 2.54
CA VAL A 744 -27.28 -10.79 3.16
C VAL A 744 -26.83 -11.76 4.25
N ASP A 745 -27.71 -12.12 5.19
CA ASP A 745 -27.38 -13.07 6.26
C ASP A 745 -26.79 -14.37 5.69
N ARG A 746 -27.46 -14.96 4.69
CA ARG A 746 -27.07 -16.26 4.14
C ARG A 746 -25.82 -16.21 3.26
N VAL A 747 -25.60 -15.11 2.55
CA VAL A 747 -24.34 -14.88 1.81
C VAL A 747 -23.18 -14.69 2.79
N MET A 748 -23.37 -13.88 3.82
CA MET A 748 -22.30 -13.58 4.79
C MET A 748 -21.95 -14.77 5.69
N THR A 749 -22.92 -15.66 5.97
CA THR A 749 -22.66 -16.93 6.68
C THR A 749 -22.14 -18.04 5.75
N ASN A 750 -21.97 -17.78 4.45
CA ASN A 750 -21.57 -18.73 3.40
C ASN A 750 -22.52 -19.93 3.23
N GLU A 751 -23.81 -19.75 3.53
CA GLU A 751 -24.83 -20.76 3.20
C GLU A 751 -25.14 -20.78 1.70
N ILE A 752 -25.05 -19.62 1.07
CA ILE A 752 -25.14 -19.37 -0.38
C ILE A 752 -24.01 -18.40 -0.77
N ASN A 753 -23.65 -18.37 -2.05
CA ASN A 753 -22.66 -17.43 -2.58
C ASN A 753 -23.33 -16.19 -3.16
N ARG A 754 -24.42 -16.43 -3.89
CA ARG A 754 -25.13 -15.40 -4.63
C ARG A 754 -26.61 -15.47 -4.34
N ALA A 755 -27.35 -14.39 -4.60
CA ALA A 755 -28.81 -14.44 -4.57
C ALA A 755 -29.47 -13.48 -5.55
N PHE A 756 -30.65 -13.85 -6.05
CA PHE A 756 -31.57 -12.92 -6.71
C PHE A 756 -32.84 -12.74 -5.88
N VAL A 757 -33.07 -11.51 -5.42
CA VAL A 757 -34.18 -11.14 -4.56
C VAL A 757 -35.24 -10.44 -5.40
N ALA A 758 -36.14 -11.20 -6.02
CA ALA A 758 -37.23 -10.65 -6.81
C ALA A 758 -38.32 -10.10 -5.88
N VAL A 759 -38.31 -8.79 -5.68
CA VAL A 759 -39.21 -8.08 -4.74
C VAL A 759 -40.05 -7.02 -5.44
N ARG A 760 -41.09 -6.60 -4.74
CA ARG A 760 -41.96 -5.47 -5.10
C ARG A 760 -42.56 -4.93 -3.80
N PRO A 761 -42.58 -3.60 -3.55
CA PRO A 761 -42.10 -2.51 -4.40
C PRO A 761 -40.56 -2.40 -4.51
N PRO A 762 -40.05 -1.67 -5.53
CA PRO A 762 -38.64 -1.31 -5.66
C PRO A 762 -38.19 -0.32 -4.56
N GLY A 763 -36.90 0.03 -4.53
CA GLY A 763 -36.29 0.81 -3.47
C GLY A 763 -35.24 1.87 -3.84
N HIS A 764 -34.52 1.77 -4.96
CA HIS A 764 -33.31 2.58 -5.19
C HIS A 764 -33.51 4.12 -5.27
N HIS A 765 -34.75 4.60 -5.49
CA HIS A 765 -35.09 6.03 -5.46
C HIS A 765 -35.45 6.57 -4.06
N ALA A 766 -35.71 5.70 -3.08
CA ALA A 766 -36.07 6.14 -1.74
C ALA A 766 -34.84 6.75 -1.04
N THR A 767 -34.95 8.03 -0.69
CA THR A 767 -33.95 8.83 0.06
C THR A 767 -34.14 8.63 1.57
N PRO A 768 -33.27 9.18 2.44
CA PRO A 768 -33.45 9.06 3.89
C PRO A 768 -34.83 9.54 4.38
N ASP A 769 -35.41 10.59 3.79
CA ASP A 769 -36.64 11.22 4.28
C ASP A 769 -37.82 11.22 3.29
N ARG A 770 -37.69 10.56 2.13
CA ARG A 770 -38.71 10.58 1.08
C ARG A 770 -38.71 9.34 0.19
N GLY A 771 -39.91 8.82 -0.07
CA GLY A 771 -40.22 7.84 -1.12
C GLY A 771 -40.70 8.54 -2.39
N MET A 772 -40.25 8.04 -3.54
CA MET A 772 -40.54 8.55 -4.88
C MET A 772 -40.21 7.48 -5.94
N GLY A 773 -40.68 7.65 -7.17
CA GLY A 773 -40.37 6.72 -8.28
C GLY A 773 -40.78 5.28 -7.97
N PHE A 774 -42.00 5.09 -7.45
CA PHE A 774 -42.54 3.82 -6.94
C PHE A 774 -41.84 3.24 -5.69
N CYS A 775 -40.71 3.82 -5.26
CA CYS A 775 -39.93 3.30 -4.14
C CYS A 775 -40.49 3.75 -2.79
N VAL A 776 -40.69 2.80 -1.88
CA VAL A 776 -41.14 3.06 -0.50
C VAL A 776 -39.97 3.06 0.49
N TYR A 777 -39.17 1.99 0.51
CA TYR A 777 -37.96 1.88 1.31
C TYR A 777 -36.78 1.47 0.43
N ASN A 778 -35.58 1.93 0.75
CA ASN A 778 -34.39 1.65 -0.04
C ASN A 778 -33.84 0.25 0.29
N ASN A 779 -34.33 -0.76 -0.44
CA ASN A 779 -33.99 -2.17 -0.25
C ASN A 779 -32.48 -2.39 -0.24
N ILE A 780 -31.77 -1.91 -1.28
CA ILE A 780 -30.34 -2.16 -1.47
C ILE A 780 -29.47 -1.42 -0.45
N ALA A 781 -29.83 -0.19 -0.07
CA ALA A 781 -29.12 0.54 0.97
C ALA A 781 -29.27 -0.11 2.34
N LEU A 782 -30.48 -0.59 2.66
CA LEU A 782 -30.75 -1.31 3.91
C LEU A 782 -29.99 -2.63 3.98
N MET A 783 -29.81 -3.32 2.86
CA MET A 783 -28.95 -4.50 2.75
C MET A 783 -27.49 -4.15 3.02
N ALA A 784 -26.96 -3.09 2.42
CA ALA A 784 -25.59 -2.63 2.66
C ALA A 784 -25.36 -2.31 4.15
N ARG A 785 -26.25 -1.55 4.78
CA ARG A 785 -26.16 -1.24 6.22
C ARG A 785 -26.29 -2.48 7.11
N HIS A 786 -27.15 -3.41 6.74
CA HIS A 786 -27.29 -4.66 7.47
C HIS A 786 -26.01 -5.50 7.41
N ALA A 787 -25.37 -5.60 6.23
CA ALA A 787 -24.10 -6.30 6.07
C ALA A 787 -23.00 -5.67 6.94
N GLN A 788 -22.95 -4.34 7.01
CA GLN A 788 -21.98 -3.61 7.83
C GLN A 788 -22.23 -3.80 9.33
N GLU A 789 -23.46 -3.57 9.80
CA GLU A 789 -23.80 -3.58 11.23
C GLU A 789 -23.84 -4.98 11.84
N VAL A 790 -24.31 -5.98 11.09
CA VAL A 790 -24.52 -7.34 11.61
C VAL A 790 -23.35 -8.26 11.29
N HIS A 791 -22.76 -8.12 10.11
CA HIS A 791 -21.70 -9.03 9.63
C HIS A 791 -20.31 -8.38 9.57
N GLY A 792 -20.19 -7.10 9.93
CA GLY A 792 -18.91 -6.40 9.98
C GLY A 792 -18.26 -6.19 8.61
N VAL A 793 -19.06 -6.21 7.54
CA VAL A 793 -18.60 -5.86 6.18
C VAL A 793 -18.03 -4.44 6.20
N LYS A 794 -16.84 -4.23 5.64
CA LYS A 794 -16.19 -2.91 5.66
C LYS A 794 -16.49 -2.11 4.40
N ARG A 795 -16.58 -2.77 3.24
CA ARG A 795 -16.77 -2.11 1.94
C ARG A 795 -17.83 -2.81 1.11
N VAL A 796 -18.82 -2.07 0.63
CA VAL A 796 -19.91 -2.58 -0.21
C VAL A 796 -19.88 -1.87 -1.55
N LEU A 797 -19.88 -2.62 -2.65
CA LEU A 797 -20.12 -2.06 -3.99
C LEU A 797 -21.61 -2.23 -4.31
N ILE A 798 -22.26 -1.15 -4.73
CA ILE A 798 -23.60 -1.15 -5.31
C ILE A 798 -23.47 -0.79 -6.80
N VAL A 799 -23.85 -1.73 -7.67
CA VAL A 799 -23.89 -1.53 -9.12
C VAL A 799 -25.34 -1.31 -9.54
N ASP A 800 -25.63 -0.17 -10.13
CA ASP A 800 -26.95 0.20 -10.61
C ASP A 800 -26.94 0.33 -12.15
N TRP A 801 -27.66 -0.56 -12.82
CA TRP A 801 -27.84 -0.53 -14.28
C TRP A 801 -29.29 -0.22 -14.68
N ASP A 802 -30.12 0.19 -13.73
CA ASP A 802 -31.47 0.68 -13.99
C ASP A 802 -31.42 1.90 -14.93
N VAL A 803 -32.43 2.04 -15.79
CA VAL A 803 -32.45 3.15 -16.76
C VAL A 803 -32.62 4.50 -16.06
N HIS A 804 -33.21 4.52 -14.86
CA HIS A 804 -33.34 5.70 -14.02
C HIS A 804 -32.20 5.77 -13.00
N HIS A 805 -31.69 6.98 -12.75
CA HIS A 805 -30.64 7.17 -11.76
C HIS A 805 -31.11 6.77 -10.35
N GLY A 806 -30.39 5.86 -9.68
CA GLY A 806 -30.57 5.45 -8.27
C GLY A 806 -30.25 6.55 -7.24
N ASN A 807 -30.90 7.70 -7.39
CA ASN A 807 -30.64 8.92 -6.63
C ASN A 807 -30.83 8.73 -5.11
N GLY A 808 -31.76 7.88 -4.69
CA GLY A 808 -32.00 7.59 -3.27
C GLY A 808 -30.83 6.86 -2.63
N THR A 809 -30.31 5.85 -3.32
CA THR A 809 -29.11 5.11 -2.91
C THR A 809 -27.90 6.03 -2.85
N GLN A 810 -27.71 6.87 -3.87
CA GLN A 810 -26.63 7.86 -3.86
C GLN A 810 -26.78 8.84 -2.69
N ASP A 811 -27.97 9.38 -2.43
CA ASP A 811 -28.21 10.34 -1.34
C ASP A 811 -27.85 9.76 0.04
N ILE A 812 -28.20 8.49 0.28
CA ILE A 812 -27.88 7.78 1.53
C ILE A 812 -26.36 7.63 1.74
N PHE A 813 -25.59 7.41 0.67
CA PHE A 813 -24.16 7.06 0.76
C PHE A 813 -23.20 8.11 0.21
N SER A 814 -23.66 9.26 -0.28
CA SER A 814 -22.83 10.27 -0.95
C SER A 814 -21.62 10.68 -0.11
N ALA A 815 -21.77 10.77 1.21
CA ALA A 815 -20.70 11.13 2.14
C ALA A 815 -19.92 9.95 2.75
N ASP A 816 -20.30 8.71 2.40
CA ASP A 816 -19.81 7.49 3.04
C ASP A 816 -18.67 6.82 2.22
N PRO A 817 -17.43 6.77 2.75
CA PRO A 817 -16.30 6.16 2.05
C PRO A 817 -16.35 4.62 2.04
N SER A 818 -17.29 4.01 2.78
CA SER A 818 -17.40 2.56 2.92
C SER A 818 -18.38 1.93 1.92
N VAL A 819 -19.10 2.72 1.13
CA VAL A 819 -20.02 2.24 0.10
C VAL A 819 -19.70 2.94 -1.22
N PHE A 820 -19.51 2.14 -2.27
CA PHE A 820 -19.28 2.64 -3.63
C PHE A 820 -20.54 2.48 -4.46
N CYS A 821 -21.04 3.56 -5.03
CA CYS A 821 -22.22 3.59 -5.89
C CYS A 821 -21.79 3.81 -7.34
N PHE A 822 -22.10 2.84 -8.20
CA PHE A 822 -21.97 2.97 -9.66
C PHE A 822 -23.36 3.06 -10.29
N SER A 823 -23.55 3.96 -11.26
CA SER A 823 -24.80 4.05 -12.02
C SER A 823 -24.53 4.29 -13.51
N SER A 824 -25.18 3.52 -14.38
CA SER A 824 -25.25 3.73 -15.83
C SER A 824 -26.70 3.97 -16.25
N HIS A 825 -27.17 5.22 -16.20
CA HIS A 825 -28.57 5.60 -16.38
C HIS A 825 -28.76 6.53 -17.59
N GLN A 826 -29.99 6.64 -18.08
CA GLN A 826 -30.32 7.53 -19.19
C GLN A 826 -30.38 8.99 -18.71
N GLN A 827 -29.68 9.87 -19.41
CA GLN A 827 -29.70 11.30 -19.14
C GLN A 827 -31.02 11.93 -19.60
N GLY A 828 -31.54 12.86 -18.81
CA GLY A 828 -32.65 13.72 -19.22
C GLY A 828 -34.04 13.11 -18.98
N ILE A 829 -34.12 11.94 -18.36
CA ILE A 829 -35.36 11.37 -17.82
C ILE A 829 -35.37 11.45 -16.30
N PHE A 830 -36.49 11.07 -15.68
CA PHE A 830 -36.62 11.03 -14.23
C PHE A 830 -35.42 10.26 -13.59
N PRO A 831 -34.90 10.65 -12.42
CA PRO A 831 -35.27 11.79 -11.57
C PRO A 831 -34.56 13.11 -11.94
N PHE A 832 -33.97 13.23 -13.14
CA PHE A 832 -33.22 14.39 -13.60
C PHE A 832 -32.00 14.74 -12.72
N SER A 833 -31.26 13.71 -12.27
CA SER A 833 -30.02 13.82 -11.48
C SER A 833 -29.00 12.78 -11.94
N GLY A 834 -27.81 12.74 -11.31
CA GLY A 834 -26.79 11.73 -11.63
C GLY A 834 -25.74 12.26 -12.61
N GLY A 835 -25.40 13.55 -12.51
CA GLY A 835 -24.35 14.14 -13.33
C GLY A 835 -23.02 13.41 -13.16
N ALA A 836 -22.23 13.31 -14.23
CA ALA A 836 -20.93 12.64 -14.21
C ALA A 836 -19.93 13.32 -13.25
N GLU A 837 -20.15 14.60 -12.94
CA GLU A 837 -19.38 15.38 -11.97
C GLU A 837 -19.70 15.03 -10.50
N GLU A 838 -20.83 14.37 -10.25
CA GLU A 838 -21.25 13.94 -8.93
C GLU A 838 -20.43 12.72 -8.49
N THR A 839 -19.32 12.99 -7.81
CA THR A 839 -18.34 11.96 -7.40
C THR A 839 -18.42 11.63 -5.90
N GLY A 840 -19.50 12.00 -5.23
CA GLY A 840 -19.64 11.88 -3.77
C GLY A 840 -19.15 13.13 -3.03
N ALA A 841 -19.40 13.17 -1.73
CA ALA A 841 -19.17 14.32 -0.86
C ALA A 841 -18.26 13.96 0.32
N GLY A 842 -17.56 14.96 0.88
CA GLY A 842 -16.78 14.79 2.10
C GLY A 842 -15.82 13.58 2.04
N PRO A 843 -15.84 12.69 3.04
CA PRO A 843 -15.03 11.46 3.03
C PRO A 843 -15.39 10.48 1.90
N GLY A 844 -16.65 10.44 1.44
CA GLY A 844 -17.13 9.63 0.32
C GLY A 844 -16.79 10.18 -1.07
N ARG A 845 -16.00 11.25 -1.17
CA ARG A 845 -15.55 11.75 -2.47
C ARG A 845 -14.66 10.71 -3.16
N GLY A 846 -15.07 10.30 -4.36
CA GLY A 846 -14.50 9.22 -5.16
C GLY A 846 -15.25 7.89 -5.04
N THR A 847 -16.32 7.79 -4.25
CA THR A 847 -17.13 6.57 -4.11
C THR A 847 -18.48 6.63 -4.83
N VAL A 848 -18.77 7.69 -5.57
CA VAL A 848 -19.90 7.74 -6.52
C VAL A 848 -19.34 7.84 -7.94
N MET A 849 -19.85 7.00 -8.83
CA MET A 849 -19.44 6.92 -10.23
C MET A 849 -20.66 6.84 -11.13
N ASN A 850 -21.06 8.01 -11.65
CA ASN A 850 -22.21 8.14 -12.53
C ASN A 850 -21.79 8.26 -13.98
N PHE A 851 -22.46 7.49 -14.84
CA PHE A 851 -22.39 7.58 -16.28
C PHE A 851 -23.78 7.91 -16.83
N PRO A 852 -24.13 9.20 -16.98
CA PRO A 852 -25.34 9.62 -17.68
C PRO A 852 -25.15 9.39 -19.18
N LEU A 853 -25.99 8.54 -19.79
CA LEU A 853 -25.88 8.12 -21.19
C LEU A 853 -27.06 8.62 -22.03
N PRO A 854 -26.88 8.86 -23.34
CA PRO A 854 -27.98 9.30 -24.21
C PRO A 854 -29.03 8.20 -24.44
N GLU A 855 -30.22 8.61 -24.86
CA GLU A 855 -31.25 7.69 -25.40
C GLU A 855 -30.66 6.76 -26.47
N GLY A 856 -31.14 5.51 -26.54
CA GLY A 856 -30.67 4.51 -27.49
C GLY A 856 -29.41 3.73 -27.05
N SER A 857 -28.76 4.11 -25.96
CA SER A 857 -27.55 3.41 -25.45
C SER A 857 -27.86 1.94 -25.13
N GLY A 858 -26.91 1.05 -25.44
CA GLY A 858 -27.05 -0.38 -25.24
C GLY A 858 -25.77 -1.01 -24.71
N ARG A 859 -25.54 -2.26 -25.09
CA ARG A 859 -24.41 -3.07 -24.60
C ARG A 859 -23.06 -2.41 -24.84
N ASP A 860 -22.86 -1.87 -26.04
CA ASP A 860 -21.57 -1.31 -26.49
C ASP A 860 -21.17 -0.06 -25.69
N GLU A 861 -22.14 0.66 -25.12
CA GLU A 861 -21.90 1.78 -24.23
C GLU A 861 -21.77 1.33 -22.76
N ILE A 862 -22.62 0.42 -22.28
CA ILE A 862 -22.76 0.11 -20.85
C ILE A 862 -21.75 -0.93 -20.37
N LEU A 863 -21.55 -2.03 -21.10
CA LEU A 863 -20.66 -3.12 -20.67
C LEU A 863 -19.18 -2.68 -20.50
N PRO A 864 -18.62 -1.81 -21.37
CA PRO A 864 -17.27 -1.28 -21.17
C PRO A 864 -17.10 -0.45 -19.89
N LEU A 865 -18.18 0.18 -19.38
CA LEU A 865 -18.12 0.95 -18.14
C LEU A 865 -17.91 0.05 -16.92
N ILE A 866 -18.54 -1.14 -16.93
CA ILE A 866 -18.36 -2.15 -15.88
C ILE A 866 -16.99 -2.80 -15.98
N THR A 867 -16.61 -3.26 -17.18
CA THR A 867 -15.36 -4.01 -17.41
C THR A 867 -14.08 -3.15 -17.39
N GLY A 868 -14.21 -1.83 -17.57
CA GLY A 868 -13.10 -0.87 -17.49
C GLY A 868 -13.21 0.02 -16.24
N PRO A 869 -13.78 1.23 -16.35
CA PRO A 869 -13.79 2.23 -15.27
C PRO A 869 -14.23 1.72 -13.88
N LEU A 870 -15.32 0.95 -13.81
CA LEU A 870 -15.79 0.39 -12.54
C LEU A 870 -14.79 -0.63 -12.00
N THR A 871 -14.37 -1.60 -12.82
CA THR A 871 -13.36 -2.61 -12.46
C THR A 871 -12.05 -1.94 -12.00
N ASP A 872 -11.60 -0.88 -12.67
CA ASP A 872 -10.41 -0.11 -12.32
C ASP A 872 -10.55 0.61 -10.98
N ALA A 873 -11.74 1.13 -10.66
CA ALA A 873 -12.03 1.71 -9.36
C ALA A 873 -12.00 0.65 -8.24
N MET A 874 -12.47 -0.57 -8.54
CA MET A 874 -12.48 -1.68 -7.59
C MET A 874 -11.08 -2.19 -7.23
N GLU A 875 -10.05 -1.93 -8.05
CA GLU A 875 -8.64 -2.17 -7.67
C GLU A 875 -8.26 -1.42 -6.38
N SER A 876 -8.83 -0.22 -6.19
CA SER A 876 -8.58 0.63 -5.02
C SER A 876 -9.64 0.44 -3.94
N PHE A 877 -10.90 0.27 -4.32
CA PHE A 877 -12.01 0.13 -3.38
C PHE A 877 -12.14 -1.29 -2.79
N GLN A 878 -11.88 -2.34 -3.57
CA GLN A 878 -11.86 -3.75 -3.15
C GLN A 878 -13.08 -4.13 -2.29
N PRO A 879 -14.30 -4.25 -2.85
CA PRO A 879 -15.51 -4.49 -2.07
C PRO A 879 -15.48 -5.86 -1.40
N ASP A 880 -15.99 -5.95 -0.16
CA ASP A 880 -16.17 -7.24 0.53
C ASP A 880 -17.51 -7.92 0.16
N LEU A 881 -18.46 -7.15 -0.41
CA LEU A 881 -19.78 -7.56 -0.87
C LEU A 881 -20.21 -6.81 -2.15
N VAL A 882 -20.61 -7.63 -3.14
CA VAL A 882 -21.39 -7.38 -4.37
C VAL A 882 -22.88 -7.04 -4.19
N LEU A 883 -23.40 -5.83 -4.37
CA LEU A 883 -24.85 -5.59 -4.48
C LEU A 883 -25.22 -5.03 -5.85
N ILE A 884 -26.31 -5.53 -6.45
CA ILE A 884 -26.82 -5.08 -7.75
C ILE A 884 -28.24 -4.54 -7.60
N SER A 885 -28.44 -3.26 -7.95
CA SER A 885 -29.77 -2.69 -8.23
C SER A 885 -30.15 -3.13 -9.64
N ALA A 886 -30.93 -4.21 -9.75
CA ALA A 886 -31.25 -4.81 -11.05
C ALA A 886 -32.55 -4.24 -11.62
N GLY A 887 -32.42 -3.13 -12.35
CA GLY A 887 -33.48 -2.57 -13.19
C GLY A 887 -33.47 -3.19 -14.58
N PHE A 888 -34.58 -3.82 -14.97
CA PHE A 888 -34.74 -4.40 -16.31
C PHE A 888 -35.47 -3.46 -17.28
N ASP A 889 -35.73 -2.22 -16.87
CA ASP A 889 -36.27 -1.14 -17.70
C ASP A 889 -35.23 -0.48 -18.62
N ALA A 890 -33.96 -0.88 -18.51
CA ALA A 890 -32.92 -0.61 -19.50
C ALA A 890 -33.04 -1.50 -20.76
N ARG A 891 -34.01 -2.41 -20.79
CA ARG A 891 -34.23 -3.34 -21.90
C ARG A 891 -34.88 -2.64 -23.09
N ILE A 892 -34.51 -3.07 -24.31
CA ILE A 892 -35.26 -2.73 -25.51
C ILE A 892 -36.73 -3.10 -25.33
N ASP A 893 -37.65 -2.19 -25.64
CA ASP A 893 -39.11 -2.31 -25.50
C ASP A 893 -39.76 -2.03 -24.13
N ASP A 894 -38.98 -1.62 -23.12
CA ASP A 894 -39.57 -1.15 -21.87
C ASP A 894 -40.27 0.22 -22.04
N PRO A 895 -41.45 0.46 -21.43
CA PRO A 895 -42.21 1.69 -21.67
C PRO A 895 -41.67 2.96 -20.99
N VAL A 896 -40.66 2.87 -20.11
CA VAL A 896 -40.19 4.02 -19.31
C VAL A 896 -38.72 4.41 -19.53
N GLY A 897 -38.07 3.85 -20.54
CA GLY A 897 -36.71 4.20 -20.94
C GLY A 897 -36.45 3.90 -22.41
N ASP A 898 -35.36 4.45 -22.96
CA ASP A 898 -35.00 4.32 -24.37
C ASP A 898 -33.68 3.56 -24.58
N PHE A 899 -33.18 2.88 -23.54
CA PHE A 899 -32.03 1.98 -23.68
C PHE A 899 -32.39 0.73 -24.50
N THR A 900 -31.37 0.08 -25.05
CA THR A 900 -31.54 -0.97 -26.06
C THR A 900 -30.97 -2.32 -25.64
N LEU A 901 -30.78 -2.57 -24.34
CA LEU A 901 -30.24 -3.85 -23.86
C LEU A 901 -31.16 -5.02 -24.22
N SER A 902 -30.57 -6.10 -24.70
CA SER A 902 -31.25 -7.38 -24.90
C SER A 902 -31.13 -8.29 -23.67
N ASP A 903 -31.87 -9.41 -23.66
CA ASP A 903 -31.81 -10.39 -22.56
C ASP A 903 -30.38 -10.92 -22.33
N GLU A 904 -29.64 -11.21 -23.40
CA GLU A 904 -28.24 -11.67 -23.31
C GLU A 904 -27.31 -10.58 -22.76
N ASP A 905 -27.60 -9.30 -23.02
CA ASP A 905 -26.78 -8.21 -22.50
C ASP A 905 -26.88 -8.15 -20.97
N PHE A 906 -28.04 -8.42 -20.37
CA PHE A 906 -28.16 -8.56 -18.91
C PHE A 906 -27.36 -9.75 -18.38
N ALA A 907 -27.30 -10.88 -19.10
CA ALA A 907 -26.42 -11.99 -18.73
C ALA A 907 -24.95 -11.56 -18.75
N ASP A 908 -24.52 -10.79 -19.75
CA ASP A 908 -23.15 -10.30 -19.85
C ASP A 908 -22.78 -9.22 -18.81
N LEU A 909 -23.71 -8.31 -18.48
CA LEU A 909 -23.53 -7.40 -17.35
C LEU A 909 -23.39 -8.19 -16.04
N THR A 910 -24.16 -9.26 -15.88
CA THR A 910 -24.08 -10.15 -14.71
C THR A 910 -22.74 -10.86 -14.62
N ARG A 911 -22.22 -11.39 -15.74
CA ARG A 911 -20.88 -12.00 -15.80
C ARG A 911 -19.78 -10.99 -15.47
N ALA A 912 -19.89 -9.77 -15.99
CA ALA A 912 -18.93 -8.71 -15.73
C ALA A 912 -18.89 -8.33 -14.23
N VAL A 913 -20.05 -8.16 -13.58
CA VAL A 913 -20.12 -7.90 -12.13
C VAL A 913 -19.74 -9.14 -11.32
N SER A 914 -20.02 -10.34 -11.81
CA SER A 914 -19.59 -11.60 -11.18
C SER A 914 -18.06 -11.68 -11.10
N ALA A 915 -17.35 -11.30 -12.17
CA ALA A 915 -15.89 -11.24 -12.18
C ALA A 915 -15.35 -10.24 -11.13
N ILE A 916 -16.02 -9.10 -10.93
CA ILE A 916 -15.70 -8.15 -9.85
C ILE A 916 -15.90 -8.83 -8.47
N SER A 917 -17.05 -9.48 -8.28
CA SER A 917 -17.37 -10.16 -7.03
C SER A 917 -16.40 -11.30 -6.70
N GLU A 918 -16.03 -12.10 -7.69
CA GLU A 918 -15.05 -13.17 -7.56
C GLU A 918 -13.69 -12.65 -7.17
N ARG A 919 -13.26 -11.56 -7.82
CA ARG A 919 -11.94 -11.00 -7.62
C ARG A 919 -11.74 -10.33 -6.27
N TRP A 920 -12.76 -9.64 -5.74
CA TRP A 920 -12.61 -8.84 -4.52
C TRP A 920 -13.55 -9.23 -3.38
N ALA A 921 -14.75 -9.74 -3.67
CA ALA A 921 -15.77 -10.09 -2.69
C ALA A 921 -15.87 -11.60 -2.41
N GLY A 922 -14.96 -12.43 -2.91
CA GLY A 922 -14.99 -13.89 -2.71
C GLY A 922 -16.22 -14.56 -3.35
N GLY A 923 -16.74 -13.98 -4.44
CA GLY A 923 -17.95 -14.44 -5.12
C GLY A 923 -19.26 -14.09 -4.41
N ARG A 924 -19.22 -13.28 -3.34
CA ARG A 924 -20.39 -12.81 -2.60
C ARG A 924 -21.13 -11.72 -3.37
N MET A 925 -22.31 -12.03 -3.89
CA MET A 925 -23.10 -11.09 -4.71
C MET A 925 -24.60 -11.24 -4.51
N ILE A 926 -25.32 -10.14 -4.35
CA ILE A 926 -26.79 -10.17 -4.24
C ILE A 926 -27.38 -9.17 -5.21
N SER A 927 -28.32 -9.64 -6.02
CA SER A 927 -29.10 -8.82 -6.93
C SER A 927 -30.52 -8.65 -6.38
N VAL A 928 -31.07 -7.45 -6.50
CA VAL A 928 -32.43 -7.10 -6.05
C VAL A 928 -33.19 -6.50 -7.22
N LEU A 929 -34.43 -6.92 -7.41
CA LEU A 929 -35.28 -6.35 -8.46
C LEU A 929 -35.66 -4.90 -8.13
N GLU A 930 -35.41 -4.00 -9.09
CA GLU A 930 -35.79 -2.59 -9.05
C GLU A 930 -36.77 -2.28 -10.21
N GLY A 931 -36.31 -1.74 -11.35
CA GLY A 931 -37.11 -1.44 -12.55
C GLY A 931 -37.46 -2.63 -13.47
N GLY A 932 -38.25 -2.36 -14.53
CA GLY A 932 -38.66 -3.31 -15.59
C GLY A 932 -40.18 -3.47 -15.73
N TYR A 933 -40.82 -2.69 -16.58
CA TYR A 933 -42.27 -2.48 -16.60
C TYR A 933 -43.00 -3.10 -17.79
N ASN A 934 -42.29 -3.66 -18.76
CA ASN A 934 -42.85 -4.62 -19.71
C ASN A 934 -42.89 -6.02 -19.06
N PRO A 935 -44.08 -6.64 -18.78
CA PRO A 935 -44.16 -7.91 -18.04
C PRO A 935 -43.37 -9.07 -18.67
N GLU A 936 -43.45 -9.23 -19.99
CA GLU A 936 -42.76 -10.31 -20.71
C GLU A 936 -41.26 -9.99 -20.86
N GLY A 937 -40.93 -8.73 -21.15
CA GLY A 937 -39.55 -8.25 -21.23
C GLY A 937 -38.79 -8.42 -19.91
N LEU A 938 -39.40 -7.99 -18.80
CA LEU A 938 -38.89 -8.19 -17.44
C LEU A 938 -38.64 -9.67 -17.16
N ALA A 939 -39.62 -10.53 -17.40
CA ALA A 939 -39.50 -11.96 -17.09
C ALA A 939 -38.40 -12.65 -17.90
N SER A 940 -38.22 -12.27 -19.16
CA SER A 940 -37.18 -12.83 -20.04
C SER A 940 -35.78 -12.33 -19.67
N ALA A 941 -35.60 -11.02 -19.46
CA ALA A 941 -34.30 -10.46 -19.09
C ALA A 941 -33.86 -10.88 -17.68
N ALA A 942 -34.79 -10.93 -16.72
CA ALA A 942 -34.50 -11.42 -15.38
C ALA A 942 -34.18 -12.91 -15.34
N ALA A 943 -34.76 -13.71 -16.25
CA ALA A 943 -34.38 -15.12 -16.41
C ALA A 943 -32.92 -15.26 -16.89
N ALA A 944 -32.50 -14.49 -17.89
CA ALA A 944 -31.12 -14.50 -18.39
C ALA A 944 -30.12 -14.04 -17.32
N HIS A 945 -30.45 -12.97 -16.57
CA HIS A 945 -29.68 -12.54 -15.39
C HIS A 945 -29.59 -13.65 -14.33
N PHE A 946 -30.70 -14.31 -14.02
CA PHE A 946 -30.76 -15.35 -12.99
C PHE A 946 -29.95 -16.59 -13.36
N GLU A 947 -29.99 -17.02 -14.63
CA GLU A 947 -29.14 -18.10 -15.14
C GLU A 947 -27.66 -17.76 -15.04
N ALA A 948 -27.27 -16.54 -15.44
CA ALA A 948 -25.88 -16.06 -15.37
C ALA A 948 -25.32 -16.00 -13.94
N LEU A 949 -26.15 -15.90 -12.90
CA LEU A 949 -25.69 -15.96 -11.51
C LEU A 949 -25.06 -17.32 -11.14
N PHE A 950 -25.37 -18.39 -11.87
CA PHE A 950 -24.81 -19.73 -11.65
C PHE A 950 -23.49 -19.94 -12.40
N GLU A 951 -23.10 -19.03 -13.28
CA GLU A 951 -21.88 -19.09 -14.08
C GLU A 951 -20.68 -18.48 -13.33
N GLY A 952 -19.45 -18.86 -13.70
CA GLY A 952 -18.22 -18.38 -13.06
C GLY A 952 -17.03 -18.27 -13.97
#